data_AF-A0A976M5F7-F1
#
_entry.id   AF-A0A976M5F7-F1
#
_cell.length_a   1.000
_cell.length_b   1.000
_cell.length_c   1.000
_cell.angle_alpha   90.00
_cell.angle_beta   90.00
_cell.angle_gamma   90.00
#
_symmetry.space_group_name_H-M   'P 1'
#
loop_
_entity.id
_entity.type
_entity.pdbx_description
1 polymer ?
#
loop_
_entity_poly.entity_id
_entity_poly.type
_entity_poly.pdbx_seq_one_letter_code
_entity_poly.pdbx_strand_id
1 'polypeptide(L)'
;MASKVDELTDSFKNLRSVIQRNDTAKCKYPEISKQKSKFIIKNKEKTESEDTEVVKHLVEREKSESDKKFIRDSLKNNIVCNSLNEYEIDAFVNAMSYYVFSVGSIVTKQGTNGSYFFIINEGVFDVFVDEKLVNTLERGSSFGEIALINDMPRTATVKVRDVRENVKGSSDTLGALWGVKRTVFRETLMDLSIRSYSQNRAFLDCVKVFEILTETQKNMITNAFVETKFKTGDNIVTQGEFGDILYIIKQGRADVLINNEKVRSLTTGQYFGERALLYDEPRSATIQATEDTICVSLGREILNKVLGNLNNVLFRNIMMEYLQNSRVFKQFTADQLVQLIESASVRDFKPGDVILHKEEKIKGIRFFILLEGYVQVFYDDNEIGVMERGDSFGEEYILSPEIPFAHTVKCVNYEKKHDGKCKLALLTKHAMQNILGTEFIDVKLDYNNKMAVIKKMYIFRYLSSSQLDMLIRGFKSLRYKKGETVFKEGEMGDCFYIISKGEVEIVKGGVHLRTLAKNDYFGERALLYDEPRSASVVCSGCDADLWVVEKSVFLKIVEEPMLSHLENRIKVQDTKVLFEDLESIQTIGNGTFGTVKLVVHKPSQLRFALKCISRKCITALKQQKNIKLEREIMAQNDHPLIIQLVKTFKDKENIYFLTELVTGGELYDAIRKLGLLNKQQSQFYLGSIILAFEYLHERQIAYRDLKPENILLDHQGYIKLIDFGSAKKITGRAYTLIGTPHYMAPEIILGKGYTCLADIWSFGICLYEFICGPLPFGNDAEDQIEIFRDILTGELKFPNYITDHDAINLIKRFLCRVPEVRIGSSINGYKDIKDHPYFRDFDWDKLASRALDPPLIPEGENYNNEVEEQVLESDPEAGTEDTSDDWEQDF
;
A
#
# COMPACT_ATOMS: atom_id res chain seq x y z
N MET A 1 -55.54 9.97 -3.74
CA MET A 1 -55.18 8.63 -4.26
C MET A 1 -54.96 8.61 -5.78
N ALA A 2 -55.62 9.46 -6.58
CA ALA A 2 -55.34 9.53 -8.02
C ALA A 2 -54.07 10.35 -8.40
N SER A 3 -53.62 11.31 -7.57
CA SER A 3 -52.47 12.18 -7.88
C SER A 3 -51.08 11.59 -7.57
N LYS A 4 -51.00 10.36 -7.02
CA LYS A 4 -49.73 9.65 -6.76
C LYS A 4 -49.41 8.60 -7.84
N VAL A 5 -50.36 8.30 -8.71
CA VAL A 5 -50.21 7.32 -9.80
C VAL A 5 -49.49 7.96 -10.99
N ASP A 6 -49.70 9.26 -11.24
CA ASP A 6 -49.04 9.99 -12.34
C ASP A 6 -47.54 10.27 -12.08
N GLU A 7 -47.10 10.37 -10.81
CA GLU A 7 -45.67 10.51 -10.47
C GLU A 7 -44.88 9.19 -10.63
N LEU A 8 -45.54 8.02 -10.59
CA LEU A 8 -44.92 6.70 -10.74
C LEU A 8 -44.65 6.35 -12.22
N THR A 9 -45.45 6.88 -13.14
CA THR A 9 -45.30 6.66 -14.60
C THR A 9 -44.24 7.55 -15.25
N ASP A 10 -43.97 8.74 -14.70
CA ASP A 10 -43.00 9.68 -15.29
C ASP A 10 -41.53 9.36 -14.96
N SER A 11 -41.25 8.58 -13.92
CA SER A 11 -39.89 8.11 -13.59
C SER A 11 -39.32 7.12 -14.63
N PHE A 12 -40.15 6.51 -15.47
CA PHE A 12 -39.76 5.49 -16.45
C PHE A 12 -39.18 6.06 -17.76
N LYS A 13 -39.39 7.35 -18.07
CA LYS A 13 -39.04 7.93 -19.39
C LYS A 13 -37.64 8.53 -19.49
N ASN A 14 -36.99 8.85 -18.38
CA ASN A 14 -35.74 9.63 -18.38
C ASN A 14 -34.42 8.81 -18.45
N LEU A 15 -34.46 7.47 -18.53
CA LEU A 15 -33.25 6.64 -18.62
C LEU A 15 -32.81 6.26 -20.05
N ARG A 16 -33.58 6.59 -21.09
CA ARG A 16 -33.33 6.12 -22.47
C ARG A 16 -32.22 6.84 -23.26
N SER A 17 -31.44 7.75 -22.66
CA SER A 17 -30.50 8.61 -23.43
C SER A 17 -29.01 8.29 -23.28
N VAL A 18 -28.62 7.26 -22.53
CA VAL A 18 -27.22 6.92 -22.32
C VAL A 18 -27.08 5.40 -22.47
N ILE A 19 -26.23 4.94 -23.40
CA ILE A 19 -25.98 3.53 -23.77
C ILE A 19 -26.71 3.08 -25.05
N GLN A 20 -26.41 3.75 -26.16
CA GLN A 20 -26.31 3.08 -27.46
C GLN A 20 -24.99 3.48 -28.09
N ARG A 21 -23.98 2.61 -27.94
CA ARG A 21 -22.77 2.52 -28.79
C ARG A 21 -21.84 1.43 -28.22
N ASN A 22 -21.76 0.28 -28.88
CA ASN A 22 -20.54 -0.23 -29.53
C ASN A 22 -20.58 -1.74 -29.74
N ASP A 23 -20.96 -2.13 -30.96
CA ASP A 23 -20.51 -3.38 -31.57
C ASP A 23 -19.06 -3.23 -32.06
N THR A 24 -18.24 -4.26 -31.79
CA THR A 24 -16.94 -4.56 -32.43
C THR A 24 -15.85 -3.48 -32.36
N ALA A 25 -15.33 -3.20 -31.16
CA ALA A 25 -14.04 -2.50 -31.04
C ALA A 25 -12.88 -3.47 -31.31
N LYS A 26 -12.22 -3.32 -32.47
CA LYS A 26 -10.85 -3.84 -32.67
C LYS A 26 -9.95 -3.17 -31.63
N CYS A 27 -9.39 -3.96 -30.72
CA CYS A 27 -8.39 -3.46 -29.77
C CYS A 27 -7.15 -3.01 -30.56
N LYS A 28 -6.93 -1.70 -30.63
CA LYS A 28 -5.73 -1.14 -31.24
C LYS A 28 -4.60 -1.27 -30.22
N TYR A 29 -3.74 -2.25 -30.42
CA TYR A 29 -2.43 -2.25 -29.76
C TYR A 29 -1.68 -0.99 -30.22
N PRO A 30 -0.95 -0.30 -29.33
CA PRO A 30 0.13 0.55 -29.79
C PRO A 30 1.09 -0.36 -30.57
N GLU A 31 1.24 -0.14 -31.88
CA GLU A 31 2.28 -0.83 -32.63
C GLU A 31 3.60 -0.57 -31.92
N ILE A 32 4.25 -1.67 -31.48
CA ILE A 32 5.64 -1.63 -31.04
C ILE A 32 6.43 -1.30 -32.30
N SER A 33 6.58 -0.02 -32.59
CA SER A 33 7.62 0.43 -33.50
C SER A 33 8.91 -0.17 -32.97
N LYS A 34 9.68 -0.82 -33.85
CA LYS A 34 11.08 -1.15 -33.63
C LYS A 34 11.85 0.17 -33.47
N GLN A 35 11.62 0.91 -32.39
CA GLN A 35 12.48 2.00 -32.00
C GLN A 35 13.77 1.32 -31.56
N LYS A 36 14.75 1.34 -32.48
CA LYS A 36 16.16 1.19 -32.12
C LYS A 36 16.36 2.00 -30.85
N SER A 37 16.78 1.33 -29.79
CA SER A 37 17.13 1.90 -28.50
C SER A 37 18.18 3.00 -28.71
N LYS A 38 17.72 4.23 -28.95
CA LYS A 38 18.54 5.41 -28.70
C LYS A 38 18.49 5.61 -27.20
N PHE A 39 19.48 5.05 -26.52
CA PHE A 39 19.86 5.49 -25.18
C PHE A 39 20.11 6.99 -25.25
N ILE A 40 19.13 7.80 -24.83
CA ILE A 40 19.35 9.22 -24.60
C ILE A 40 19.96 9.30 -23.20
N ILE A 41 21.29 9.25 -23.16
CA ILE A 41 22.06 9.59 -21.98
C ILE A 41 21.81 11.08 -21.71
N LYS A 42 20.87 11.38 -20.79
CA LYS A 42 20.82 12.72 -20.17
C LYS A 42 21.89 12.75 -19.07
N ASN A 43 23.14 12.92 -19.48
CA ASN A 43 24.22 13.24 -18.55
C ASN A 43 24.07 14.68 -18.06
N LYS A 44 23.44 14.84 -16.89
CA LYS A 44 23.60 16.03 -16.06
C LYS A 44 23.57 15.63 -14.57
N GLU A 45 24.57 14.88 -14.14
CA GLU A 45 24.96 14.81 -12.72
C GLU A 45 26.50 14.74 -12.61
N LYS A 46 27.05 15.35 -11.55
CA LYS A 46 28.50 15.47 -11.26
C LYS A 46 29.16 14.08 -11.17
N THR A 47 30.29 13.94 -11.85
CA THR A 47 31.16 12.75 -11.91
C THR A 47 31.64 12.30 -10.52
N GLU A 48 31.37 11.05 -10.15
CA GLU A 48 32.00 10.40 -8.98
C GLU A 48 33.50 10.14 -9.25
N SER A 49 34.34 10.05 -8.22
CA SER A 49 35.79 9.83 -8.43
C SER A 49 36.09 8.52 -9.18
N GLU A 50 35.31 7.46 -8.94
CA GLU A 50 35.43 6.18 -9.65
C GLU A 50 35.00 6.30 -11.12
N ASP A 51 33.96 7.10 -11.43
CA ASP A 51 33.53 7.36 -12.82
C ASP A 51 34.66 7.97 -13.64
N THR A 52 35.35 8.95 -13.07
CA THR A 52 36.38 9.71 -13.80
C THR A 52 37.59 8.84 -14.14
N GLU A 53 37.94 7.87 -13.29
CA GLU A 53 39.06 6.95 -13.53
C GLU A 53 38.66 5.77 -14.43
N VAL A 54 37.53 5.12 -14.17
CA VAL A 54 37.08 3.95 -14.95
C VAL A 54 36.78 4.33 -16.41
N VAL A 55 36.18 5.51 -16.66
CA VAL A 55 35.85 5.96 -18.02
C VAL A 55 37.08 6.15 -18.90
N LYS A 56 38.27 6.43 -18.33
CA LYS A 56 39.53 6.53 -19.11
C LYS A 56 39.92 5.20 -19.75
N HIS A 57 39.44 4.09 -19.21
CA HIS A 57 39.72 2.73 -19.68
C HIS A 57 38.65 2.20 -20.64
N LEU A 58 37.62 2.99 -20.95
CA LEU A 58 36.55 2.60 -21.87
C LEU A 58 37.09 2.45 -23.30
N VAL A 59 36.81 1.31 -23.91
CA VAL A 59 37.16 1.02 -25.30
C VAL A 59 35.90 0.69 -26.07
N GLU A 60 35.68 1.37 -27.19
CA GLU A 60 34.57 1.06 -28.08
C GLU A 60 34.81 -0.29 -28.76
N ARG A 61 33.95 -1.26 -28.46
CA ARG A 61 34.01 -2.62 -29.00
C ARG A 61 32.60 -3.15 -29.23
N GLU A 62 32.32 -3.57 -30.46
CA GLU A 62 31.10 -4.32 -30.75
C GLU A 62 31.15 -5.70 -30.10
N LYS A 63 30.04 -6.11 -29.48
CA LYS A 63 29.93 -7.42 -28.82
C LYS A 63 29.66 -8.49 -29.86
N SER A 64 30.57 -9.45 -29.99
CA SER A 64 30.34 -10.66 -30.78
C SER A 64 29.30 -11.56 -30.10
N GLU A 65 28.71 -12.52 -30.82
CA GLU A 65 27.78 -13.49 -30.22
C GLU A 65 28.46 -14.35 -29.13
N SER A 66 29.76 -14.63 -29.26
CA SER A 66 30.55 -15.27 -28.21
C SER A 66 30.68 -14.39 -26.97
N ASP A 67 30.88 -13.08 -27.12
CA ASP A 67 30.94 -12.14 -25.98
C ASP A 67 29.60 -12.09 -25.27
N LYS A 68 28.50 -11.96 -26.03
CA LYS A 68 27.14 -11.93 -25.46
C LYS A 68 26.83 -13.20 -24.69
N LYS A 69 27.18 -14.37 -25.23
CA LYS A 69 27.01 -15.65 -24.54
C LYS A 69 27.82 -15.71 -23.24
N PHE A 70 29.10 -15.33 -23.30
CA PHE A 70 29.98 -15.31 -22.13
C PHE A 70 29.46 -14.39 -21.00
N ILE A 71 29.05 -13.17 -21.35
CA ILE A 71 28.47 -12.22 -20.39
C ILE A 71 27.18 -12.78 -19.79
N ARG A 72 26.30 -13.35 -20.63
CA ARG A 72 25.03 -13.94 -20.19
C ARG A 72 25.25 -15.05 -19.17
N ASP A 73 26.17 -15.97 -19.45
CA ASP A 73 26.48 -17.09 -18.56
C ASP A 73 27.06 -16.60 -17.21
N SER A 74 27.88 -15.54 -17.25
CA SER A 74 28.44 -14.91 -16.05
C SER A 74 27.36 -14.21 -15.19
N LEU A 75 26.42 -13.50 -15.81
CA LEU A 75 25.30 -12.85 -15.12
C LEU A 75 24.35 -13.87 -14.45
N LYS A 76 24.09 -15.01 -15.09
CA LYS A 76 23.23 -16.07 -14.51
C LYS A 76 23.81 -16.67 -13.23
N ASN A 77 25.13 -16.69 -13.09
CA ASN A 77 25.81 -17.19 -11.90
C ASN A 77 25.96 -16.12 -10.80
N ASN A 78 25.64 -14.86 -11.08
CA ASN A 78 25.71 -13.78 -10.11
C ASN A 78 24.47 -13.75 -9.20
N ILE A 79 24.66 -13.54 -7.89
CA ILE A 79 23.58 -13.60 -6.88
C ILE A 79 22.44 -12.62 -7.17
N VAL A 80 22.76 -11.41 -7.63
CA VAL A 80 21.76 -10.37 -7.93
C VAL A 80 21.06 -10.70 -9.25
N CYS A 81 21.83 -11.12 -10.24
CA CYS A 81 21.35 -11.29 -11.61
C CYS A 81 20.74 -12.67 -11.92
N ASN A 82 20.94 -13.69 -11.08
CA ASN A 82 20.36 -15.03 -11.26
C ASN A 82 18.81 -15.01 -11.20
N SER A 83 18.24 -14.03 -10.51
CA SER A 83 16.79 -13.82 -10.46
C SER A 83 16.20 -13.17 -11.73
N LEU A 84 17.05 -12.78 -12.69
CA LEU A 84 16.64 -12.09 -13.90
C LEU A 84 16.23 -13.07 -14.99
N ASN A 85 15.20 -12.72 -15.76
CA ASN A 85 14.81 -13.50 -16.93
C ASN A 85 15.75 -13.22 -18.12
N GLU A 86 15.71 -14.06 -19.16
CA GLU A 86 16.58 -13.92 -20.34
C GLU A 86 16.52 -12.54 -21.01
N TYR A 87 15.35 -11.88 -21.04
CA TYR A 87 15.20 -10.57 -21.67
C TYR A 87 15.84 -9.46 -20.83
N GLU A 88 15.69 -9.54 -19.50
CA GLU A 88 16.39 -8.69 -18.55
C GLU A 88 17.90 -8.87 -18.68
N ILE A 89 18.38 -10.12 -18.69
CA ILE A 89 19.79 -10.43 -18.88
C ILE A 89 20.30 -9.90 -20.23
N ASP A 90 19.55 -10.08 -21.32
CA ASP A 90 19.93 -9.59 -22.64
C ASP A 90 20.01 -8.05 -22.68
N ALA A 91 19.10 -7.35 -22.01
CA ALA A 91 19.19 -5.90 -21.88
C ALA A 91 20.48 -5.48 -21.16
N PHE A 92 20.88 -6.20 -20.10
CA PHE A 92 22.14 -5.95 -19.41
C PHE A 92 23.35 -6.29 -20.24
N VAL A 93 23.37 -7.44 -20.90
CA VAL A 93 24.43 -7.84 -21.85
C VAL A 93 24.63 -6.72 -22.88
N ASN A 94 23.55 -6.13 -23.38
CA ASN A 94 23.63 -5.03 -24.34
C ASN A 94 24.17 -3.74 -23.69
N ALA A 95 23.79 -3.44 -22.45
CA ALA A 95 24.21 -2.24 -21.71
C ALA A 95 25.67 -2.29 -21.21
N MET A 96 26.28 -3.46 -21.06
CA MET A 96 27.69 -3.56 -20.61
C MET A 96 28.65 -2.91 -21.61
N SER A 97 29.70 -2.27 -21.14
CA SER A 97 30.74 -1.65 -21.96
C SER A 97 32.08 -2.35 -21.77
N TYR A 98 32.97 -2.25 -22.75
CA TYR A 98 34.27 -2.93 -22.72
C TYR A 98 35.33 -1.99 -22.14
N TYR A 99 36.13 -2.49 -21.20
CA TYR A 99 37.18 -1.73 -20.55
C TYR A 99 38.51 -2.48 -20.61
N VAL A 100 39.59 -1.74 -20.83
CA VAL A 100 40.94 -2.30 -20.92
C VAL A 100 41.88 -1.54 -19.98
N PHE A 101 42.49 -2.29 -19.08
CA PHE A 101 43.40 -1.80 -18.05
C PHE A 101 44.81 -2.31 -18.32
N SER A 102 45.80 -1.44 -18.14
CA SER A 102 47.20 -1.84 -18.18
C SER A 102 47.60 -2.57 -16.89
N VAL A 103 48.64 -3.39 -16.98
CA VAL A 103 49.22 -4.12 -15.85
C VAL A 103 49.44 -3.20 -14.64
N GLY A 104 49.07 -3.67 -13.45
CA GLY A 104 49.21 -2.93 -12.20
C GLY A 104 48.18 -1.83 -11.96
N SER A 105 47.29 -1.56 -12.93
CA SER A 105 46.20 -0.58 -12.77
C SER A 105 45.23 -1.02 -11.69
N ILE A 106 44.83 -0.06 -10.85
CA ILE A 106 43.74 -0.23 -9.88
C ILE A 106 42.43 -0.05 -10.62
N VAL A 107 41.56 -1.06 -10.55
CA VAL A 107 40.21 -0.99 -11.11
C VAL A 107 39.25 -0.38 -10.09
N THR A 108 39.29 -0.88 -8.86
CA THR A 108 38.50 -0.38 -7.73
C THR A 108 39.41 -0.26 -6.52
N LYS A 109 39.14 0.69 -5.62
CA LYS A 109 39.94 0.92 -4.42
C LYS A 109 39.08 0.77 -3.17
N GLN A 110 39.57 0.05 -2.17
CA GLN A 110 38.89 -0.09 -0.89
C GLN A 110 38.59 1.29 -0.27
N GLY A 111 37.39 1.44 0.28
CA GLY A 111 36.91 2.67 0.90
C GLY A 111 36.38 3.73 -0.07
N THR A 112 36.58 3.59 -1.39
CA THR A 112 35.97 4.52 -2.36
C THR A 112 34.54 4.12 -2.68
N ASN A 113 33.67 5.08 -2.94
CA ASN A 113 32.29 4.79 -3.30
C ASN A 113 32.21 4.02 -4.63
N GLY A 114 31.56 2.86 -4.61
CA GLY A 114 31.49 1.97 -5.77
C GLY A 114 30.24 2.21 -6.61
N SER A 115 30.41 2.38 -7.92
CA SER A 115 29.30 2.59 -8.87
C SER A 115 29.31 1.61 -10.05
N TYR A 116 30.35 0.80 -10.22
CA TYR A 116 30.46 -0.18 -11.31
C TYR A 116 30.43 -1.64 -10.86
N PHE A 117 29.90 -2.49 -11.73
CA PHE A 117 30.05 -3.94 -11.69
C PHE A 117 30.84 -4.41 -12.89
N PHE A 118 31.75 -5.37 -12.67
CA PHE A 118 32.64 -5.88 -13.71
C PHE A 118 32.61 -7.40 -13.81
N ILE A 119 32.79 -7.90 -15.03
CA ILE A 119 33.01 -9.30 -15.37
C ILE A 119 34.37 -9.39 -16.08
N ILE A 120 35.24 -10.27 -15.63
CA ILE A 120 36.58 -10.42 -16.18
C ILE A 120 36.52 -11.15 -17.52
N ASN A 121 36.89 -10.46 -18.60
CA ASN A 121 36.97 -11.02 -19.94
C ASN A 121 38.34 -11.65 -20.21
N GLU A 122 39.41 -10.99 -19.78
CA GLU A 122 40.80 -11.41 -20.03
C GLU A 122 41.72 -10.86 -18.93
N GLY A 123 42.82 -11.57 -18.66
CA GLY A 123 43.78 -11.22 -17.62
C GLY A 123 43.44 -11.81 -16.25
N VAL A 124 44.31 -11.54 -15.29
CA VAL A 124 44.20 -11.99 -13.90
C VAL A 124 44.17 -10.77 -12.99
N PHE A 125 43.30 -10.78 -12.00
CA PHE A 125 43.06 -9.64 -11.12
C PHE A 125 43.26 -10.05 -9.66
N ASP A 126 44.12 -9.33 -8.95
CA ASP A 126 44.41 -9.55 -7.54
C ASP A 126 43.50 -8.66 -6.67
N VAL A 127 42.93 -9.26 -5.62
CA VAL A 127 41.99 -8.62 -4.69
C VAL A 127 42.69 -8.43 -3.35
N PHE A 128 42.75 -7.18 -2.89
CA PHE A 128 43.40 -6.79 -1.65
C PHE A 128 42.36 -6.23 -0.66
N VAL A 129 42.40 -6.70 0.58
CA VAL A 129 41.66 -6.11 1.71
C VAL A 129 42.67 -5.75 2.77
N ASP A 130 42.63 -4.50 3.23
CA ASP A 130 43.62 -3.93 4.17
C ASP A 130 45.05 -4.17 3.70
N GLU A 131 45.29 -3.93 2.41
CA GLU A 131 46.56 -4.13 1.69
C GLU A 131 47.06 -5.59 1.63
N LYS A 132 46.32 -6.55 2.17
CA LYS A 132 46.66 -7.97 2.10
C LYS A 132 45.97 -8.62 0.91
N LEU A 133 46.72 -9.39 0.12
CA LEU A 133 46.15 -10.20 -0.95
C LEU A 133 45.23 -11.27 -0.34
N VAL A 134 43.94 -11.17 -0.61
CA VAL A 134 42.92 -12.10 -0.11
C VAL A 134 42.41 -13.06 -1.16
N ASN A 135 42.44 -12.66 -2.44
CA ASN A 135 41.90 -13.47 -3.52
C ASN A 135 42.51 -13.11 -4.88
N THR A 136 42.32 -13.99 -5.86
CA THR A 136 42.68 -13.78 -7.26
C THR A 136 41.52 -14.18 -8.14
N LEU A 137 41.14 -13.30 -9.05
CA LEU A 137 40.02 -13.47 -9.97
C LEU A 137 40.54 -13.65 -11.40
N GLU A 138 39.91 -14.55 -12.13
CA GLU A 138 40.26 -14.90 -13.51
C GLU A 138 39.05 -14.74 -14.43
N ARG A 139 39.21 -15.10 -15.71
CA ARG A 139 38.15 -14.99 -16.71
C ARG A 139 36.86 -15.70 -16.26
N GLY A 140 35.76 -14.96 -16.31
CA GLY A 140 34.43 -15.43 -15.90
C GLY A 140 34.06 -15.06 -14.46
N SER A 141 35.03 -14.70 -13.62
CA SER A 141 34.74 -14.11 -12.31
C SER A 141 34.17 -12.70 -12.46
N SER A 142 33.33 -12.30 -11.51
CA SER A 142 32.78 -10.95 -11.41
C SER A 142 33.14 -10.30 -10.08
N PHE A 143 33.15 -8.98 -10.03
CA PHE A 143 33.29 -8.22 -8.79
C PHE A 143 32.53 -6.90 -8.84
N GLY A 144 32.23 -6.37 -7.66
CA GLY A 144 31.48 -5.13 -7.53
C GLY A 144 29.96 -5.30 -7.58
N GLU A 145 29.42 -6.50 -7.31
CA GLU A 145 27.96 -6.70 -7.27
C GLU A 145 27.22 -5.80 -6.26
N ILE A 146 27.84 -5.46 -5.12
CA ILE A 146 27.24 -4.53 -4.14
C ILE A 146 26.92 -3.19 -4.79
N ALA A 147 27.81 -2.72 -5.66
CA ALA A 147 27.64 -1.45 -6.34
C ALA A 147 26.43 -1.46 -7.29
N LEU A 148 25.89 -2.62 -7.71
CA LEU A 148 24.61 -2.67 -8.43
C LEU A 148 23.41 -2.48 -7.51
N ILE A 149 23.58 -2.79 -6.23
CA ILE A 149 22.52 -2.80 -5.23
C ILE A 149 22.47 -1.44 -4.53
N ASN A 150 23.56 -1.05 -3.86
CA ASN A 150 23.58 0.10 -2.97
C ASN A 150 24.79 1.04 -3.22
N ASP A 151 24.73 2.23 -2.64
CA ASP A 151 25.81 3.22 -2.61
C ASP A 151 26.74 2.99 -1.43
N MET A 152 27.53 1.92 -1.54
CA MET A 152 28.47 1.51 -0.50
C MET A 152 29.92 1.70 -0.95
N PRO A 153 30.82 2.05 -0.01
CA PRO A 153 32.25 1.97 -0.24
C PRO A 153 32.66 0.55 -0.67
N ARG A 154 33.64 0.47 -1.57
CA ARG A 154 34.26 -0.80 -1.97
C ARG A 154 34.92 -1.45 -0.75
N THR A 155 34.67 -2.74 -0.56
CA THR A 155 35.27 -3.53 0.52
C THR A 155 36.69 -3.99 0.20
N ALA A 156 37.09 -3.97 -1.07
CA ALA A 156 38.39 -4.42 -1.51
C ALA A 156 38.96 -3.54 -2.64
N THR A 157 40.28 -3.53 -2.73
CA THR A 157 41.02 -2.98 -3.86
C THR A 157 41.26 -4.08 -4.89
N VAL A 158 40.85 -3.89 -6.14
CA VAL A 158 41.07 -4.86 -7.23
C VAL A 158 42.08 -4.28 -8.21
N LYS A 159 43.13 -5.03 -8.49
CA LYS A 159 44.25 -4.63 -9.37
C LYS A 159 44.48 -5.65 -10.48
N VAL A 160 44.89 -5.19 -11.66
CA VAL A 160 45.41 -6.10 -12.70
C VAL A 160 46.74 -6.67 -12.21
N ARG A 161 46.85 -8.00 -12.14
CA ARG A 161 48.06 -8.70 -11.67
C ARG A 161 49.26 -8.33 -12.54
N ASP A 162 50.37 -8.05 -11.87
CA ASP A 162 51.66 -7.87 -12.52
C ASP A 162 52.42 -9.21 -12.59
N VAL A 163 52.50 -9.80 -13.78
CA VAL A 163 53.18 -11.10 -14.01
C VAL A 163 54.68 -10.90 -14.28
N ARG A 164 55.25 -9.71 -14.06
CA ARG A 164 56.65 -9.39 -14.40
C ARG A 164 57.72 -10.15 -13.60
N GLU A 165 57.37 -10.96 -12.61
CA GLU A 165 58.39 -11.57 -11.77
C GLU A 165 59.08 -12.85 -12.30
N ASN A 166 58.67 -13.51 -13.39
CA ASN A 166 59.43 -14.72 -13.82
C ASN A 166 59.44 -15.15 -15.30
N VAL A 167 59.01 -14.35 -16.28
CA VAL A 167 59.13 -14.74 -17.70
C VAL A 167 59.67 -13.60 -18.57
N LYS A 168 60.94 -13.74 -19.01
CA LYS A 168 61.49 -12.92 -20.11
C LYS A 168 60.79 -13.30 -21.41
N GLY A 169 59.84 -12.48 -21.88
CA GLY A 169 59.39 -12.52 -23.27
C GLY A 169 57.91 -12.27 -23.59
N SER A 170 56.99 -12.06 -22.65
CA SER A 170 55.59 -11.70 -23.00
C SER A 170 55.32 -10.21 -22.76
N SER A 171 55.26 -9.43 -23.84
CA SER A 171 54.70 -8.09 -23.82
C SER A 171 53.17 -8.16 -23.65
N ASP A 172 52.63 -7.29 -22.81
CA ASP A 172 51.23 -6.85 -22.76
C ASP A 172 50.17 -7.84 -22.26
N THR A 173 50.27 -8.32 -21.00
CA THR A 173 49.10 -8.91 -20.33
C THR A 173 48.14 -7.81 -19.87
N LEU A 174 47.25 -7.35 -20.76
CA LEU A 174 46.21 -6.39 -20.41
C LEU A 174 45.10 -7.06 -19.61
N GLY A 175 44.52 -6.34 -18.65
CA GLY A 175 43.31 -6.76 -17.95
C GLY A 175 42.09 -6.22 -18.69
N ALA A 176 41.22 -7.08 -19.20
CA ALA A 176 40.01 -6.65 -19.91
C ALA A 176 38.74 -7.05 -19.16
N LEU A 177 37.80 -6.10 -19.07
CA LEU A 177 36.56 -6.24 -18.31
C LEU A 177 35.35 -5.86 -19.16
N TRP A 178 34.24 -6.55 -18.94
CA TRP A 178 32.91 -6.01 -19.26
C TRP A 178 32.37 -5.31 -18.03
N GLY A 179 31.99 -4.03 -18.14
CA GLY A 179 31.54 -3.23 -17.01
C GLY A 179 30.19 -2.55 -17.24
N VAL A 180 29.39 -2.38 -16.19
CA VAL A 180 28.15 -1.59 -16.20
C VAL A 180 28.03 -0.75 -14.95
N LYS A 181 27.51 0.47 -15.10
CA LYS A 181 27.28 1.39 -13.99
C LYS A 181 25.95 1.08 -13.29
N ARG A 182 25.87 1.27 -11.97
CA ARG A 182 24.69 1.10 -11.12
C ARG A 182 23.47 1.82 -11.68
N THR A 183 23.62 3.09 -12.06
CA THR A 183 22.51 3.90 -12.56
C THR A 183 21.92 3.30 -13.82
N VAL A 184 22.76 2.92 -14.78
CA VAL A 184 22.35 2.23 -16.01
C VAL A 184 21.65 0.90 -15.70
N PHE A 185 22.19 0.13 -14.74
CA PHE A 185 21.59 -1.13 -14.33
C PHE A 185 20.19 -0.93 -13.72
N ARG A 186 20.05 -0.01 -12.76
CA ARG A 186 18.80 0.27 -12.05
C ARG A 186 17.75 0.90 -12.96
N GLU A 187 18.13 1.84 -13.82
CA GLU A 187 17.24 2.44 -14.83
C GLU A 187 16.75 1.39 -15.83
N THR A 188 17.61 0.48 -16.28
CA THR A 188 17.21 -0.61 -17.18
C THR A 188 16.22 -1.56 -16.51
N LEU A 189 16.47 -1.99 -15.26
CA LEU A 189 15.50 -2.81 -14.51
C LEU A 189 14.15 -2.11 -14.33
N MET A 190 14.19 -0.82 -13.98
CA MET A 190 12.99 -0.01 -13.80
C MET A 190 12.19 0.09 -15.10
N ASP A 191 12.83 0.43 -16.22
CA ASP A 191 12.21 0.51 -17.53
C ASP A 191 11.57 -0.81 -17.97
N LEU A 192 12.27 -1.93 -17.76
CA LEU A 192 11.78 -3.26 -18.08
C LEU A 192 10.57 -3.65 -17.23
N SER A 193 10.63 -3.39 -15.92
CA SER A 193 9.52 -3.62 -14.99
C SER A 193 8.28 -2.80 -15.37
N ILE A 194 8.45 -1.51 -15.65
CA ILE A 194 7.34 -0.60 -16.05
C ILE A 194 6.71 -1.07 -17.36
N ARG A 195 7.52 -1.41 -18.36
CA ARG A 195 7.02 -1.89 -19.66
C ARG A 195 6.30 -3.22 -19.51
N SER A 196 6.87 -4.16 -18.74
CA SER A 196 6.25 -5.46 -18.50
C SER A 196 4.90 -5.29 -17.79
N TYR A 197 4.84 -4.49 -16.73
CA TYR A 197 3.60 -4.19 -16.02
C TYR A 197 2.55 -3.55 -16.95
N SER A 198 2.94 -2.52 -17.72
CA SER A 198 2.03 -1.80 -18.62
C SER A 198 1.48 -2.70 -19.73
N GLN A 199 2.32 -3.58 -20.28
CA GLN A 199 1.91 -4.57 -21.27
C GLN A 199 0.96 -5.61 -20.66
N ASN A 200 1.32 -6.17 -19.50
CA ASN A 200 0.49 -7.14 -18.80
C ASN A 200 -0.88 -6.55 -18.42
N ARG A 201 -0.90 -5.27 -18.01
CA ARG A 201 -2.14 -4.53 -17.73
C ARG A 201 -2.99 -4.36 -18.99
N ALA A 202 -2.39 -3.95 -20.11
CA ALA A 202 -3.10 -3.81 -21.38
C ALA A 202 -3.68 -5.15 -21.86
N PHE A 203 -2.96 -6.26 -21.66
CA PHE A 203 -3.48 -7.61 -21.95
C PHE A 203 -4.64 -7.98 -21.03
N LEU A 204 -4.56 -7.66 -19.74
CA LEU A 204 -5.64 -7.89 -18.78
C LEU A 204 -6.92 -7.19 -19.20
N ASP A 205 -6.82 -5.91 -19.59
CA ASP A 205 -7.97 -5.09 -19.98
C ASP A 205 -8.63 -5.58 -21.28
N CYS A 206 -7.97 -6.42 -22.08
CA CYS A 206 -8.57 -7.11 -23.23
C CYS A 206 -9.42 -8.33 -22.84
N VAL A 207 -9.25 -8.90 -21.64
CA VAL A 207 -9.95 -10.12 -21.23
C VAL A 207 -11.31 -9.75 -20.66
N LYS A 208 -12.38 -10.06 -21.40
CA LYS A 208 -13.77 -9.68 -21.06
C LYS A 208 -14.21 -10.08 -19.64
N VAL A 209 -13.73 -11.22 -19.14
CA VAL A 209 -14.09 -11.69 -17.79
C VAL A 209 -13.62 -10.74 -16.68
N PHE A 210 -12.58 -9.93 -16.95
CA PHE A 210 -12.00 -8.98 -16.00
C PHE A 210 -12.52 -7.55 -16.17
N GLU A 211 -13.40 -7.28 -17.13
CA GLU A 211 -13.89 -5.93 -17.42
C GLU A 211 -14.54 -5.27 -16.20
N ILE A 212 -15.29 -6.04 -15.41
CA ILE A 212 -16.03 -5.59 -14.22
C ILE A 212 -15.19 -5.56 -12.93
N LEU A 213 -13.90 -5.89 -13.01
CA LEU A 213 -13.01 -5.78 -11.87
C LEU A 213 -12.66 -4.32 -11.59
N THR A 214 -12.53 -3.98 -10.32
CA THR A 214 -12.08 -2.64 -9.91
C THR A 214 -10.62 -2.42 -10.30
N GLU A 215 -10.20 -1.16 -10.40
CA GLU A 215 -8.80 -0.83 -10.72
C GLU A 215 -7.80 -1.46 -9.75
N THR A 216 -8.13 -1.51 -8.47
CA THR A 216 -7.31 -2.19 -7.46
C THR A 216 -7.20 -3.69 -7.76
N GLN A 217 -8.31 -4.38 -8.02
CA GLN A 217 -8.31 -5.82 -8.33
C GLN A 217 -7.54 -6.12 -9.62
N LYS A 218 -7.67 -5.29 -10.65
CA LYS A 218 -6.91 -5.41 -11.90
C LYS A 218 -5.41 -5.23 -11.69
N ASN A 219 -5.00 -4.25 -10.88
CA ASN A 219 -3.60 -4.06 -10.52
C ASN A 219 -3.03 -5.27 -9.78
N MET A 220 -3.80 -5.87 -8.86
CA MET A 220 -3.39 -7.06 -8.12
C MET A 220 -3.19 -8.28 -9.04
N ILE A 221 -4.12 -8.54 -9.97
CA ILE A 221 -3.95 -9.61 -10.96
C ILE A 221 -2.77 -9.33 -11.89
N THR A 222 -2.59 -8.06 -12.29
CA THR A 222 -1.48 -7.67 -13.19
C THR A 222 -0.12 -8.05 -12.59
N ASN A 223 0.04 -7.87 -11.28
CA ASN A 223 1.24 -8.27 -10.55
C ASN A 223 1.38 -9.80 -10.43
N ALA A 224 0.28 -10.54 -10.41
CA ALA A 224 0.24 -11.99 -10.25
C ALA A 224 0.48 -12.77 -11.55
N PHE A 225 0.57 -12.09 -12.69
CA PHE A 225 0.85 -12.72 -13.98
C PHE A 225 2.26 -13.31 -14.05
N VAL A 226 2.35 -14.52 -14.58
CA VAL A 226 3.60 -15.23 -14.79
C VAL A 226 3.87 -15.38 -16.28
N GLU A 227 5.10 -15.20 -16.72
CA GLU A 227 5.48 -15.50 -18.11
C GLU A 227 5.80 -16.98 -18.28
N THR A 228 5.24 -17.60 -19.31
CA THR A 228 5.48 -18.99 -19.68
C THR A 228 5.92 -19.05 -21.14
N LYS A 229 6.99 -19.81 -21.42
CA LYS A 229 7.57 -19.94 -22.76
C LYS A 229 7.28 -21.30 -23.33
N PHE A 230 6.93 -21.33 -24.62
CA PHE A 230 6.63 -22.52 -25.39
C PHE A 230 7.47 -22.51 -26.66
N LYS A 231 8.08 -23.65 -26.99
CA LYS A 231 8.80 -23.82 -28.25
C LYS A 231 7.84 -24.13 -29.38
N THR A 232 8.30 -23.90 -30.60
CA THR A 232 7.59 -24.31 -31.81
C THR A 232 7.20 -25.80 -31.74
N GLY A 233 5.91 -26.10 -31.91
CA GLY A 233 5.34 -27.45 -31.85
C GLY A 233 4.80 -27.87 -30.49
N ASP A 234 5.09 -27.14 -29.41
CA ASP A 234 4.59 -27.45 -28.07
C ASP A 234 3.07 -27.25 -28.00
N ASN A 235 2.37 -28.20 -27.37
CA ASN A 235 0.97 -28.01 -26.98
C ASN A 235 0.93 -27.16 -25.70
N ILE A 236 0.40 -25.95 -25.81
CA ILE A 236 0.20 -25.05 -24.67
C ILE A 236 -0.90 -25.60 -23.76
N VAL A 237 -1.98 -26.12 -24.35
CA VAL A 237 -3.03 -26.90 -23.68
C VAL A 237 -3.54 -27.98 -24.64
N THR A 238 -4.02 -29.11 -24.11
CA THR A 238 -4.59 -30.19 -24.93
C THR A 238 -6.10 -30.28 -24.76
N GLN A 239 -6.83 -30.54 -25.85
CA GLN A 239 -8.28 -30.78 -25.81
C GLN A 239 -8.62 -31.94 -24.85
N GLY A 240 -9.65 -31.75 -24.03
CA GLY A 240 -10.11 -32.75 -23.07
C GLY A 240 -9.40 -32.71 -21.71
N GLU A 241 -8.24 -32.05 -21.61
CA GLU A 241 -7.58 -31.87 -20.32
C GLU A 241 -8.34 -30.90 -19.42
N PHE A 242 -8.38 -31.19 -18.12
CA PHE A 242 -8.83 -30.22 -17.13
C PHE A 242 -7.66 -29.30 -16.83
N GLY A 243 -7.82 -28.02 -17.15
CA GLY A 243 -6.85 -26.99 -16.83
C GLY A 243 -7.49 -25.86 -16.04
N ASP A 244 -6.68 -25.12 -15.30
CA ASP A 244 -7.08 -24.03 -14.41
C ASP A 244 -6.36 -22.70 -14.71
N ILE A 245 -5.68 -22.65 -15.87
CA ILE A 245 -4.83 -21.51 -16.27
C ILE A 245 -5.46 -20.75 -17.44
N LEU A 246 -5.47 -19.42 -17.34
CA LEU A 246 -5.67 -18.49 -18.46
C LEU A 246 -4.34 -18.20 -19.12
N TYR A 247 -4.29 -18.18 -20.45
CA TYR A 247 -3.12 -17.78 -21.24
C TYR A 247 -3.46 -16.61 -22.17
N ILE A 248 -2.55 -15.65 -22.26
CA ILE A 248 -2.60 -14.52 -23.20
C ILE A 248 -1.30 -14.50 -24.00
N ILE A 249 -1.38 -14.51 -25.34
CA ILE A 249 -0.19 -14.52 -26.19
C ILE A 249 0.50 -13.16 -26.10
N LYS A 250 1.69 -13.10 -25.49
CA LYS A 250 2.51 -11.88 -25.43
C LYS A 250 3.39 -11.73 -26.67
N GLN A 251 3.95 -12.84 -27.15
CA GLN A 251 4.76 -12.90 -28.36
C GLN A 251 4.58 -14.26 -29.02
N GLY A 252 4.65 -14.32 -30.35
CA GLY A 252 4.54 -15.55 -31.10
C GLY A 252 3.13 -15.82 -31.65
N ARG A 253 2.90 -17.05 -32.08
CA ARG A 253 1.64 -17.52 -32.68
C ARG A 253 1.35 -18.96 -32.27
N ALA A 254 0.07 -19.28 -32.15
CA ALA A 254 -0.40 -20.62 -31.85
C ALA A 254 -1.62 -20.98 -32.70
N ASP A 255 -1.75 -22.24 -33.09
CA ASP A 255 -2.91 -22.76 -33.78
C ASP A 255 -3.90 -23.39 -32.80
N VAL A 256 -5.18 -23.19 -33.06
CA VAL A 256 -6.30 -23.80 -32.33
C VAL A 256 -6.76 -25.02 -33.11
N LEU A 257 -6.64 -26.20 -32.52
CA LEU A 257 -7.05 -27.47 -33.11
C LEU A 257 -8.23 -28.07 -32.33
N ILE A 258 -9.28 -28.47 -33.04
CA ILE A 258 -10.40 -29.24 -32.48
C ILE A 258 -10.44 -30.56 -33.23
N ASN A 259 -10.38 -31.67 -32.50
CA ASN A 259 -10.31 -33.02 -33.06
C ASN A 259 -9.16 -33.15 -34.09
N ASN A 260 -8.01 -32.53 -33.78
CA ASN A 260 -6.82 -32.44 -34.63
C ASN A 260 -6.98 -31.64 -35.94
N GLU A 261 -8.10 -30.96 -36.15
CA GLU A 261 -8.30 -30.06 -37.29
C GLU A 261 -8.09 -28.60 -36.88
N LYS A 262 -7.30 -27.86 -37.67
CA LYS A 262 -7.03 -26.45 -37.43
C LYS A 262 -8.28 -25.61 -37.68
N VAL A 263 -8.75 -24.91 -36.63
CA VAL A 263 -9.92 -24.03 -36.67
C VAL A 263 -9.53 -22.58 -36.92
N ARG A 264 -8.49 -22.09 -36.24
CA ARG A 264 -7.96 -20.72 -36.38
C ARG A 264 -6.54 -20.61 -35.85
N SER A 265 -5.89 -19.49 -36.10
CA SER A 265 -4.62 -19.11 -35.46
C SER A 265 -4.82 -17.97 -34.47
N LEU A 266 -4.06 -18.00 -33.39
CA LEU A 266 -3.96 -16.97 -32.37
C LEU A 266 -2.65 -16.20 -32.53
N THR A 267 -2.72 -14.91 -32.29
CA THR A 267 -1.64 -13.92 -32.41
C THR A 267 -1.56 -13.07 -31.15
N THR A 268 -0.55 -12.20 -31.05
CA THR A 268 -0.33 -11.33 -29.89
C THR A 268 -1.60 -10.63 -29.40
N GLY A 269 -1.80 -10.75 -28.08
CA GLY A 269 -2.87 -10.23 -27.25
C GLY A 269 -4.22 -10.96 -27.38
N GLN A 270 -4.31 -11.99 -28.21
CA GLN A 270 -5.40 -12.96 -28.12
C GLN A 270 -5.16 -13.91 -26.94
N TYR A 271 -6.25 -14.37 -26.32
CA TYR A 271 -6.22 -15.17 -25.10
C TYR A 271 -7.13 -16.40 -25.19
N PHE A 272 -6.93 -17.34 -24.27
CA PHE A 272 -7.75 -18.54 -24.13
C PHE A 272 -7.66 -19.09 -22.70
N GLY A 273 -8.74 -19.73 -22.24
CA GLY A 273 -8.77 -20.36 -20.92
C GLY A 273 -9.37 -19.49 -19.83
N GLU A 274 -10.06 -18.41 -20.18
CA GLU A 274 -10.77 -17.55 -19.24
C GLU A 274 -11.86 -18.30 -18.45
N ARG A 275 -12.51 -19.29 -19.08
CA ARG A 275 -13.49 -20.15 -18.42
C ARG A 275 -12.86 -21.08 -17.38
N ALA A 276 -11.60 -21.47 -17.58
CA ALA A 276 -10.86 -22.32 -16.65
C ALA A 276 -10.57 -21.62 -15.31
N LEU A 277 -10.68 -20.29 -15.24
CA LEU A 277 -10.60 -19.55 -13.97
C LEU A 277 -11.91 -19.61 -13.17
N LEU A 278 -13.04 -19.88 -13.84
CA LEU A 278 -14.38 -19.84 -13.26
C LEU A 278 -14.95 -21.23 -13.00
N TYR A 279 -14.62 -22.21 -13.84
CA TYR A 279 -15.25 -23.53 -13.88
C TYR A 279 -14.23 -24.64 -14.11
N ASP A 280 -14.50 -25.82 -13.55
CA ASP A 280 -13.78 -27.06 -13.86
C ASP A 280 -14.34 -27.70 -15.13
N GLU A 281 -13.92 -27.14 -16.27
CA GLU A 281 -14.30 -27.63 -17.59
C GLU A 281 -13.08 -28.17 -18.35
N PRO A 282 -13.25 -29.27 -19.13
CA PRO A 282 -12.19 -29.72 -20.02
C PRO A 282 -11.95 -28.69 -21.11
N ARG A 283 -10.69 -28.54 -21.54
CA ARG A 283 -10.32 -27.66 -22.66
C ARG A 283 -11.08 -28.08 -23.92
N SER A 284 -11.74 -27.12 -24.57
CA SER A 284 -12.52 -27.36 -25.79
C SER A 284 -11.67 -27.58 -27.05
N ALA A 285 -10.37 -27.27 -26.99
CA ALA A 285 -9.44 -27.33 -28.11
C ALA A 285 -8.00 -27.55 -27.61
N THR A 286 -7.16 -28.12 -28.45
CA THR A 286 -5.70 -28.12 -28.30
C THR A 286 -5.17 -26.80 -28.85
N ILE A 287 -4.24 -26.17 -28.14
CA ILE A 287 -3.57 -24.95 -28.61
C ILE A 287 -2.10 -25.29 -28.79
N GLN A 288 -1.60 -25.25 -30.03
CA GLN A 288 -0.22 -25.64 -30.35
C GLN A 288 0.58 -24.44 -30.84
N ALA A 289 1.75 -24.18 -30.26
CA ALA A 289 2.64 -23.11 -30.70
C ALA A 289 3.16 -23.38 -32.12
N THR A 290 3.02 -22.42 -33.03
CA THR A 290 3.51 -22.54 -34.43
C THR A 290 4.87 -21.87 -34.63
N GLU A 291 5.28 -21.07 -33.66
CA GLU A 291 6.62 -20.51 -33.50
C GLU A 291 6.92 -20.41 -32.00
N ASP A 292 8.16 -20.05 -31.63
CA ASP A 292 8.50 -19.82 -30.23
C ASP A 292 7.59 -18.72 -29.65
N THR A 293 6.78 -19.12 -28.68
CA THR A 293 5.64 -18.35 -28.18
C THR A 293 5.82 -18.08 -26.70
N ILE A 294 5.60 -16.82 -26.31
CA ILE A 294 5.60 -16.38 -24.91
C ILE A 294 4.16 -16.03 -24.56
N CYS A 295 3.64 -16.70 -23.54
CA CYS A 295 2.35 -16.39 -22.96
C CYS A 295 2.53 -15.73 -21.61
N VAL A 296 1.64 -14.80 -21.29
CA VAL A 296 1.37 -14.40 -19.92
C VAL A 296 0.26 -15.29 -19.39
N SER A 297 0.45 -15.89 -18.23
CA SER A 297 -0.43 -16.88 -17.64
C SER A 297 -0.86 -16.52 -16.23
N LEU A 298 -2.10 -16.88 -15.90
CA LEU A 298 -2.68 -16.72 -14.57
C LEU A 298 -3.38 -18.03 -14.19
N GLY A 299 -2.90 -18.68 -13.14
CA GLY A 299 -3.52 -19.87 -12.59
C GLY A 299 -4.61 -19.55 -11.57
N ARG A 300 -5.64 -20.41 -11.49
CA ARG A 300 -6.76 -20.23 -10.56
C ARG A 300 -6.30 -20.24 -9.09
N GLU A 301 -5.30 -21.03 -8.73
CA GLU A 301 -4.78 -21.06 -7.36
C GLU A 301 -4.21 -19.70 -6.92
N ILE A 302 -3.36 -19.10 -7.75
CA ILE A 302 -2.78 -17.78 -7.48
C ILE A 302 -3.89 -16.73 -7.46
N LEU A 303 -4.82 -16.78 -8.43
CA LEU A 303 -5.95 -15.87 -8.46
C LEU A 303 -6.81 -15.95 -7.19
N ASN A 304 -7.06 -17.16 -6.67
CA ASN A 304 -7.79 -17.36 -5.42
C ASN A 304 -7.03 -16.82 -4.20
N LYS A 305 -5.69 -16.87 -4.19
CA LYS A 305 -4.89 -16.25 -3.11
C LYS A 305 -4.95 -14.73 -3.17
N VAL A 306 -5.00 -14.16 -4.36
CA VAL A 306 -4.98 -12.71 -4.58
C VAL A 306 -6.37 -12.08 -4.39
N LEU A 307 -7.40 -12.62 -5.02
CA LEU A 307 -8.75 -12.05 -5.02
C LEU A 307 -9.80 -12.89 -4.28
N GLY A 308 -9.47 -14.12 -3.91
CA GLY A 308 -10.49 -15.11 -3.56
C GLY A 308 -11.19 -15.68 -4.79
N ASN A 309 -12.34 -16.31 -4.58
CA ASN A 309 -13.11 -16.95 -5.65
C ASN A 309 -13.59 -15.90 -6.68
N LEU A 310 -13.14 -16.01 -7.93
CA LEU A 310 -13.44 -15.05 -8.99
C LEU A 310 -14.95 -14.87 -9.23
N ASN A 311 -15.76 -15.94 -9.22
CA ASN A 311 -17.23 -15.81 -9.40
C ASN A 311 -17.85 -14.92 -8.32
N ASN A 312 -17.43 -15.10 -7.06
CA ASN A 312 -17.92 -14.29 -5.95
C ASN A 312 -17.48 -12.83 -6.08
N VAL A 313 -16.25 -12.58 -6.54
CA VAL A 313 -15.73 -11.22 -6.74
C VAL A 313 -16.49 -10.50 -7.85
N LEU A 314 -16.68 -11.16 -9.00
CA LEU A 314 -17.44 -10.60 -10.13
C LEU A 314 -18.88 -10.30 -9.70
N PHE A 315 -19.53 -11.24 -9.02
CA PHE A 315 -20.88 -11.06 -8.48
C PHE A 315 -20.95 -9.88 -7.51
N ARG A 316 -19.99 -9.79 -6.57
CA ARG A 316 -19.93 -8.68 -5.62
C ARG A 316 -19.77 -7.33 -6.30
N ASN A 317 -18.89 -7.21 -7.29
CA ASN A 317 -18.69 -5.95 -8.01
C ASN A 317 -19.95 -5.52 -8.77
N ILE A 318 -20.59 -6.46 -9.48
CA ILE A 318 -21.86 -6.24 -10.18
C ILE A 318 -22.91 -5.71 -9.20
N MET A 319 -23.12 -6.42 -8.09
CA MET A 319 -24.12 -6.03 -7.09
C MET A 319 -23.78 -4.69 -6.44
N MET A 320 -22.51 -4.45 -6.12
CA MET A 320 -22.04 -3.22 -5.49
C MET A 320 -22.29 -2.01 -6.40
N GLU A 321 -22.01 -2.12 -7.69
CA GLU A 321 -22.29 -1.07 -8.68
C GLU A 321 -23.77 -0.67 -8.66
N TYR A 322 -24.69 -1.65 -8.67
CA TYR A 322 -26.13 -1.36 -8.63
C TYR A 322 -26.59 -0.79 -7.29
N LEU A 323 -26.13 -1.35 -6.17
CA LEU A 323 -26.50 -0.86 -4.85
C LEU A 323 -25.99 0.57 -4.62
N GLN A 324 -24.82 0.93 -5.15
CA GLN A 324 -24.29 2.29 -5.07
C GLN A 324 -25.03 3.29 -5.97
N ASN A 325 -25.70 2.81 -7.02
CA ASN A 325 -26.56 3.64 -7.87
C ASN A 325 -27.98 3.80 -7.31
N SER A 326 -28.39 2.98 -6.34
CA SER A 326 -29.67 3.09 -5.65
C SER A 326 -29.78 4.33 -4.78
N ARG A 327 -30.97 4.94 -4.71
CA ARG A 327 -31.24 6.08 -3.79
C ARG A 327 -31.19 5.69 -2.32
N VAL A 328 -31.51 4.43 -2.03
CA VAL A 328 -31.60 3.90 -0.67
C VAL A 328 -30.26 3.33 -0.24
N PHE A 329 -29.72 2.38 -1.02
CA PHE A 329 -28.56 1.60 -0.61
C PHE A 329 -27.25 2.37 -0.67
N LYS A 330 -27.14 3.44 -1.46
CA LYS A 330 -25.96 4.32 -1.44
C LYS A 330 -25.66 4.93 -0.07
N GLN A 331 -26.65 4.97 0.82
CA GLN A 331 -26.52 5.49 2.19
C GLN A 331 -26.03 4.44 3.20
N PHE A 332 -25.90 3.18 2.78
CA PHE A 332 -25.45 2.09 3.66
C PHE A 332 -23.92 2.12 3.76
N THR A 333 -23.40 1.57 4.86
CA THR A 333 -21.95 1.35 5.00
C THR A 333 -21.47 0.26 4.04
N ALA A 334 -20.18 0.28 3.69
CA ALA A 334 -19.59 -0.74 2.82
C ALA A 334 -19.83 -2.17 3.36
N ASP A 335 -19.66 -2.38 4.67
CA ASP A 335 -19.90 -3.69 5.31
C ASP A 335 -21.36 -4.12 5.21
N GLN A 336 -22.31 -3.20 5.41
CA GLN A 336 -23.74 -3.51 5.25
C GLN A 336 -24.06 -3.89 3.80
N LEU A 337 -23.45 -3.22 2.82
CA LEU A 337 -23.61 -3.58 1.41
C LEU A 337 -23.03 -4.96 1.12
N VAL A 338 -21.85 -5.28 1.65
CA VAL A 338 -21.24 -6.62 1.51
C VAL A 338 -22.14 -7.70 2.14
N GLN A 339 -22.62 -7.50 3.37
CA GLN A 339 -23.54 -8.43 4.03
C GLN A 339 -24.85 -8.59 3.24
N LEU A 340 -25.36 -7.50 2.65
CA LEU A 340 -26.54 -7.53 1.81
C LEU A 340 -26.32 -8.37 0.55
N ILE A 341 -25.18 -8.19 -0.11
CA ILE A 341 -24.78 -8.99 -1.27
C ILE A 341 -24.66 -10.47 -0.90
N GLU A 342 -24.04 -10.80 0.23
CA GLU A 342 -23.88 -12.17 0.72
C GLU A 342 -25.22 -12.83 1.10
N SER A 343 -26.20 -12.03 1.52
CA SER A 343 -27.55 -12.49 1.83
C SER A 343 -28.44 -12.68 0.59
N ALA A 344 -28.01 -12.20 -0.58
CA ALA A 344 -28.81 -12.23 -1.80
C ALA A 344 -28.99 -13.66 -2.32
N SER A 345 -30.24 -14.06 -2.57
CA SER A 345 -30.53 -15.35 -3.22
C SER A 345 -30.45 -15.17 -4.72
N VAL A 346 -29.46 -15.77 -5.37
CA VAL A 346 -29.39 -15.84 -6.83
C VAL A 346 -30.26 -17.00 -7.34
N ARG A 347 -31.12 -16.74 -8.32
CA ARG A 347 -32.01 -17.75 -8.91
C ARG A 347 -32.12 -17.61 -10.43
N ASP A 348 -32.22 -18.76 -11.09
CA ASP A 348 -32.49 -18.89 -12.52
C ASP A 348 -33.97 -19.18 -12.76
N PHE A 349 -34.54 -18.52 -13.77
CA PHE A 349 -35.94 -18.64 -14.16
C PHE A 349 -36.04 -18.88 -15.66
N LYS A 350 -37.06 -19.63 -16.07
CA LYS A 350 -37.36 -19.95 -17.48
C LYS A 350 -38.35 -18.93 -18.05
N PRO A 351 -38.38 -18.73 -19.38
CA PRO A 351 -39.40 -17.91 -20.02
C PRO A 351 -40.82 -18.31 -19.58
N GLY A 352 -41.63 -17.33 -19.19
CA GLY A 352 -43.00 -17.54 -18.73
C GLY A 352 -43.14 -17.73 -17.21
N ASP A 353 -42.06 -17.97 -16.47
CA ASP A 353 -42.09 -18.06 -15.02
C ASP A 353 -42.53 -16.71 -14.42
N VAL A 354 -43.48 -16.76 -13.48
CA VAL A 354 -43.83 -15.63 -12.63
C VAL A 354 -42.84 -15.59 -11.47
N ILE A 355 -42.02 -14.55 -11.45
CA ILE A 355 -40.93 -14.37 -10.48
C ILE A 355 -41.47 -13.76 -9.19
N LEU A 356 -42.29 -12.71 -9.32
CA LEU A 356 -42.99 -12.03 -8.23
C LEU A 356 -44.44 -11.84 -8.66
N HIS A 357 -45.38 -12.04 -7.74
CA HIS A 357 -46.80 -11.86 -8.01
C HIS A 357 -47.47 -11.04 -6.90
N LYS A 358 -48.36 -10.12 -7.29
CA LYS A 358 -49.07 -9.20 -6.38
C LYS A 358 -49.88 -9.90 -5.28
N GLU A 359 -50.40 -11.09 -5.56
CA GLU A 359 -51.22 -11.88 -4.62
C GLU A 359 -50.44 -13.01 -3.92
N GLU A 360 -49.24 -13.35 -4.38
CA GLU A 360 -48.47 -14.39 -3.73
C GLU A 360 -47.64 -13.81 -2.58
N LYS A 361 -47.83 -14.37 -1.37
CA LYS A 361 -46.92 -14.17 -0.23
C LYS A 361 -45.57 -14.88 -0.47
N ILE A 362 -44.94 -14.73 -1.64
CA ILE A 362 -43.62 -15.34 -1.87
C ILE A 362 -42.58 -14.62 -0.99
N LYS A 363 -42.14 -15.33 0.05
CA LYS A 363 -40.82 -15.26 0.71
C LYS A 363 -40.28 -13.89 1.12
N GLY A 364 -41.14 -12.89 1.30
CA GLY A 364 -40.74 -11.56 1.77
C GLY A 364 -39.73 -10.87 0.86
N ILE A 365 -39.69 -11.18 -0.44
CA ILE A 365 -38.83 -10.49 -1.40
C ILE A 365 -39.31 -9.04 -1.51
N ARG A 366 -38.37 -8.11 -1.47
CA ARG A 366 -38.65 -6.66 -1.51
C ARG A 366 -37.88 -5.96 -2.61
N PHE A 367 -36.80 -6.55 -3.09
CA PHE A 367 -35.96 -5.97 -4.13
C PHE A 367 -35.30 -7.06 -4.95
N PHE A 368 -35.08 -6.79 -6.24
CA PHE A 368 -34.28 -7.67 -7.09
C PHE A 368 -33.41 -6.88 -8.07
N ILE A 369 -32.36 -7.54 -8.52
CA ILE A 369 -31.46 -7.07 -9.58
C ILE A 369 -31.43 -8.12 -10.69
N LEU A 370 -31.60 -7.69 -11.93
CA LEU A 370 -31.54 -8.56 -13.11
C LEU A 370 -30.09 -8.73 -13.56
N LEU A 371 -29.53 -9.93 -13.35
CA LEU A 371 -28.15 -10.26 -13.69
C LEU A 371 -28.01 -10.69 -15.15
N GLU A 372 -29.00 -11.43 -15.66
CA GLU A 372 -29.05 -11.93 -17.05
C GLU A 372 -30.51 -12.08 -17.51
N GLY A 373 -30.75 -11.94 -18.82
CA GLY A 373 -32.07 -12.12 -19.43
C GLY A 373 -32.94 -10.86 -19.43
N TYR A 374 -34.25 -11.04 -19.57
CA TYR A 374 -35.25 -9.96 -19.58
C TYR A 374 -36.42 -10.32 -18.68
N VAL A 375 -36.96 -9.33 -17.98
CA VAL A 375 -38.21 -9.49 -17.20
C VAL A 375 -39.22 -8.42 -17.57
N GLN A 376 -40.49 -8.80 -17.58
CA GLN A 376 -41.61 -7.88 -17.79
C GLN A 376 -42.23 -7.54 -16.44
N VAL A 377 -42.46 -6.25 -16.18
CA VAL A 377 -43.07 -5.76 -14.95
C VAL A 377 -44.49 -5.25 -15.23
N PHE A 378 -45.41 -5.61 -14.34
CA PHE A 378 -46.81 -5.23 -14.34
C PHE A 378 -47.19 -4.55 -13.02
N TYR A 379 -48.00 -3.51 -13.07
CA TYR A 379 -48.68 -2.91 -11.91
C TYR A 379 -50.13 -3.34 -11.99
N ASP A 380 -50.59 -4.10 -11.01
CA ASP A 380 -51.84 -4.85 -11.10
C ASP A 380 -51.88 -5.75 -12.36
N ASP A 381 -52.61 -5.33 -13.41
CA ASP A 381 -52.72 -6.05 -14.69
C ASP A 381 -52.18 -5.22 -15.88
N ASN A 382 -51.68 -4.01 -15.62
CA ASN A 382 -51.15 -3.11 -16.64
C ASN A 382 -49.64 -3.31 -16.79
N GLU A 383 -49.19 -3.46 -18.04
CA GLU A 383 -47.78 -3.54 -18.36
C GLU A 383 -47.10 -2.19 -18.15
N ILE A 384 -46.03 -2.17 -17.35
CA ILE A 384 -45.26 -0.95 -17.05
C ILE A 384 -43.99 -0.87 -17.91
N GLY A 385 -43.36 -2.02 -18.17
CA GLY A 385 -42.20 -2.10 -19.04
C GLY A 385 -41.39 -3.38 -18.92
N VAL A 386 -40.46 -3.55 -19.86
CA VAL A 386 -39.43 -4.60 -19.87
C VAL A 386 -38.18 -4.06 -19.21
N MET A 387 -37.59 -4.87 -18.34
CA MET A 387 -36.30 -4.65 -17.72
C MET A 387 -35.28 -5.60 -18.33
N GLU A 388 -34.06 -5.12 -18.49
CA GLU A 388 -32.92 -5.85 -19.02
C GLU A 388 -31.80 -6.00 -18.01
N ARG A 389 -30.74 -6.72 -18.40
CA ARG A 389 -29.54 -6.87 -17.57
C ARG A 389 -29.04 -5.49 -17.13
N GLY A 390 -28.96 -5.28 -15.83
CA GLY A 390 -28.61 -3.98 -15.26
C GLY A 390 -29.71 -3.35 -14.43
N ASP A 391 -30.96 -3.68 -14.74
CA ASP A 391 -32.07 -3.05 -14.08
C ASP A 391 -32.35 -3.67 -12.70
N SER A 392 -32.89 -2.85 -11.81
CA SER A 392 -33.29 -3.26 -10.47
C SER A 392 -34.66 -2.69 -10.11
N PHE A 393 -35.39 -3.38 -9.23
CA PHE A 393 -36.76 -3.02 -8.86
C PHE A 393 -37.00 -3.23 -7.39
N GLY A 394 -37.76 -2.32 -6.78
CA GLY A 394 -38.36 -2.50 -5.46
C GLY A 394 -37.87 -1.56 -4.35
N GLU A 395 -37.18 -0.47 -4.69
CA GLU A 395 -36.74 0.55 -3.71
C GLU A 395 -37.90 1.12 -2.87
N GLU A 396 -39.09 1.26 -3.46
CA GLU A 396 -40.29 1.75 -2.77
C GLU A 396 -40.74 0.80 -1.64
N TYR A 397 -40.65 -0.52 -1.86
CA TYR A 397 -41.02 -1.53 -0.86
C TYR A 397 -40.02 -1.65 0.26
N ILE A 398 -38.80 -1.14 0.04
CA ILE A 398 -37.76 -1.03 1.05
C ILE A 398 -38.05 0.16 1.95
N LEU A 399 -38.28 1.33 1.37
CA LEU A 399 -38.52 2.57 2.13
C LEU A 399 -39.84 2.53 2.89
N SER A 400 -40.82 1.78 2.39
CA SER A 400 -42.15 1.66 2.99
C SER A 400 -42.49 0.18 3.22
N PRO A 401 -41.89 -0.47 4.24
CA PRO A 401 -42.03 -1.91 4.48
C PRO A 401 -43.46 -2.35 4.84
N GLU A 402 -44.32 -1.39 5.19
CA GLU A 402 -45.75 -1.55 5.49
C GLU A 402 -46.61 -1.70 4.24
N ILE A 403 -46.12 -1.26 3.06
CA ILE A 403 -46.88 -1.29 1.82
C ILE A 403 -46.88 -2.73 1.25
N PRO A 404 -48.07 -3.29 0.91
CA PRO A 404 -48.15 -4.58 0.22
C PRO A 404 -47.49 -4.52 -1.16
N PHE A 405 -46.90 -5.64 -1.59
CA PHE A 405 -46.29 -5.71 -2.93
C PHE A 405 -47.40 -5.73 -4.00
N ALA A 406 -47.45 -4.70 -4.85
CA ALA A 406 -48.53 -4.52 -5.83
C ALA A 406 -48.15 -4.93 -7.27
N HIS A 407 -46.90 -5.31 -7.50
CA HIS A 407 -46.38 -5.61 -8.83
C HIS A 407 -46.35 -7.10 -9.14
N THR A 408 -46.37 -7.44 -10.43
CA THR A 408 -46.09 -8.79 -10.93
C THR A 408 -44.91 -8.72 -11.89
N VAL A 409 -43.96 -9.66 -11.76
CA VAL A 409 -42.73 -9.71 -12.56
C VAL A 409 -42.63 -11.08 -13.22
N LYS A 410 -42.47 -11.12 -14.54
CA LYS A 410 -42.42 -12.36 -15.33
C LYS A 410 -41.15 -12.44 -16.15
N CYS A 411 -40.54 -13.62 -16.23
CA CYS A 411 -39.40 -13.85 -17.12
C CYS A 411 -39.88 -13.89 -18.59
N VAL A 412 -39.22 -13.15 -19.48
CA VAL A 412 -39.62 -13.07 -20.90
C VAL A 412 -38.44 -13.30 -21.84
N ASN A 413 -38.72 -13.92 -22.99
CA ASN A 413 -37.73 -14.07 -24.05
C ASN A 413 -37.91 -12.97 -25.11
N TYR A 414 -37.40 -11.77 -24.81
CA TYR A 414 -37.64 -10.56 -25.62
C TYR A 414 -36.86 -10.56 -26.96
N GLU A 415 -35.76 -11.33 -27.07
CA GLU A 415 -34.84 -11.28 -28.24
C GLU A 415 -34.58 -12.63 -28.96
N LYS A 416 -35.30 -13.71 -28.63
CA LYS A 416 -35.07 -15.05 -29.21
C LYS A 416 -33.61 -15.55 -29.07
N LYS A 417 -32.92 -15.18 -27.98
CA LYS A 417 -31.61 -15.75 -27.62
C LYS A 417 -31.75 -17.20 -27.14
N HIS A 418 -30.66 -17.97 -27.23
CA HIS A 418 -30.64 -19.44 -27.36
C HIS A 418 -31.22 -20.26 -26.17
N ASP A 419 -31.61 -19.64 -25.04
CA ASP A 419 -32.38 -20.32 -23.99
C ASP A 419 -33.48 -19.50 -23.28
N GLY A 420 -33.52 -18.17 -23.49
CA GLY A 420 -34.53 -17.24 -22.95
C GLY A 420 -34.60 -17.14 -21.41
N LYS A 421 -33.67 -17.76 -20.67
CA LYS A 421 -33.68 -17.74 -19.21
C LYS A 421 -33.26 -16.37 -18.67
N CYS A 422 -33.72 -16.07 -17.47
CA CYS A 422 -33.28 -14.90 -16.72
C CYS A 422 -32.71 -15.32 -15.36
N LYS A 423 -31.68 -14.61 -14.91
CA LYS A 423 -31.00 -14.82 -13.64
C LYS A 423 -31.15 -13.57 -12.79
N LEU A 424 -31.69 -13.70 -11.59
CA LEU A 424 -31.94 -12.57 -10.69
C LEU A 424 -31.24 -12.76 -9.36
N ALA A 425 -30.72 -11.68 -8.79
CA ALA A 425 -30.39 -11.59 -7.37
C ALA A 425 -31.59 -11.04 -6.60
N LEU A 426 -32.05 -11.78 -5.60
CA LEU A 426 -33.26 -11.48 -4.84
C LEU A 426 -32.91 -11.11 -3.39
N LEU A 427 -33.42 -9.98 -2.92
CA LEU A 427 -33.26 -9.49 -1.55
C LEU A 427 -34.59 -9.53 -0.80
N THR A 428 -34.54 -10.04 0.44
CA THR A 428 -35.73 -10.21 1.29
C THR A 428 -35.77 -9.19 2.41
N LYS A 429 -36.99 -8.88 2.87
CA LYS A 429 -37.26 -8.05 4.06
C LYS A 429 -36.47 -8.57 5.27
N HIS A 430 -36.47 -9.89 5.48
CA HIS A 430 -35.79 -10.50 6.63
C HIS A 430 -34.27 -10.32 6.56
N ALA A 431 -33.66 -10.52 5.39
CA ALA A 431 -32.23 -10.27 5.20
C ALA A 431 -31.87 -8.82 5.52
N MET A 432 -32.67 -7.86 5.05
CA MET A 432 -32.47 -6.44 5.32
C MET A 432 -32.60 -6.10 6.82
N GLN A 433 -33.61 -6.65 7.49
CA GLN A 433 -33.82 -6.46 8.93
C GLN A 433 -32.65 -7.02 9.75
N ASN A 434 -32.13 -8.19 9.39
CA ASN A 434 -30.98 -8.79 10.07
C ASN A 434 -29.73 -7.93 9.92
N ILE A 435 -29.49 -7.36 8.73
CA ILE A 435 -28.31 -6.53 8.44
C ILE A 435 -28.41 -5.17 9.14
N LEU A 436 -29.60 -4.56 9.13
CA LEU A 436 -29.80 -3.25 9.75
C LEU A 436 -29.97 -3.34 11.27
N GLY A 437 -30.38 -4.51 11.78
CA GLY A 437 -30.72 -4.73 13.18
C GLY A 437 -32.01 -4.03 13.62
N THR A 438 -32.82 -3.54 12.67
CA THR A 438 -34.06 -2.81 12.91
C THR A 438 -34.97 -2.88 11.69
N GLU A 439 -36.28 -2.75 11.89
CA GLU A 439 -37.26 -2.57 10.81
C GLU A 439 -37.33 -1.11 10.33
N PHE A 440 -36.83 -0.16 11.14
CA PHE A 440 -36.85 1.27 10.85
C PHE A 440 -35.55 1.71 10.18
N ILE A 441 -35.53 1.66 8.85
CA ILE A 441 -34.36 1.99 8.04
C ILE A 441 -33.85 3.40 8.34
N ASP A 442 -34.73 4.39 8.47
CA ASP A 442 -34.36 5.79 8.74
C ASP A 442 -33.54 5.96 10.03
N VAL A 443 -33.90 5.22 11.09
CA VAL A 443 -33.17 5.24 12.37
C VAL A 443 -31.76 4.68 12.19
N LYS A 444 -31.61 3.61 11.42
CA LYS A 444 -30.30 3.01 11.15
C LYS A 444 -29.44 3.89 10.25
N LEU A 445 -30.05 4.56 9.27
CA LEU A 445 -29.34 5.52 8.41
C LEU A 445 -28.84 6.72 9.22
N ASP A 446 -29.64 7.26 10.14
CA ASP A 446 -29.18 8.31 11.07
C ASP A 446 -28.00 7.82 11.94
N TYR A 447 -28.12 6.63 12.52
CA TYR A 447 -27.02 6.00 13.27
C TYR A 447 -25.75 5.85 12.42
N ASN A 448 -25.86 5.32 11.20
CA ASN A 448 -24.75 5.14 10.28
C ASN A 448 -24.09 6.48 9.94
N ASN A 449 -24.89 7.53 9.69
CA ASN A 449 -24.41 8.86 9.39
C ASN A 449 -23.65 9.45 10.60
N LYS A 450 -24.20 9.35 11.80
CA LYS A 450 -23.52 9.76 13.04
C LYS A 450 -22.20 9.00 13.22
N MET A 451 -22.22 7.68 13.06
CA MET A 451 -21.03 6.83 13.15
C MET A 451 -19.94 7.24 12.14
N ALA A 452 -20.33 7.47 10.88
CA ALA A 452 -19.41 7.88 9.82
C ALA A 452 -18.78 9.25 10.09
N VAL A 453 -19.51 10.16 10.75
CA VAL A 453 -19.01 11.49 11.12
C VAL A 453 -18.06 11.40 12.31
N ILE A 454 -18.43 10.72 13.40
CA ILE A 454 -17.56 10.63 14.60
C ILE A 454 -16.28 9.83 14.34
N LYS A 455 -16.30 8.80 13.48
CA LYS A 455 -15.08 8.06 13.09
C LYS A 455 -14.08 8.93 12.32
N LYS A 456 -14.49 10.09 11.80
CA LYS A 456 -13.56 11.05 11.19
C LYS A 456 -12.89 11.94 12.21
N MET A 457 -13.41 12.04 13.43
CA MET A 457 -12.91 12.95 14.48
C MET A 457 -11.92 12.20 15.37
N TYR A 458 -10.71 12.72 15.55
CA TYR A 458 -9.67 12.05 16.33
C TYR A 458 -10.13 11.69 17.76
N ILE A 459 -10.84 12.61 18.42
CA ILE A 459 -11.33 12.46 19.80
C ILE A 459 -12.25 11.24 20.00
N PHE A 460 -12.89 10.74 18.94
CA PHE A 460 -13.78 9.57 19.01
C PHE A 460 -13.28 8.39 18.19
N ARG A 461 -12.52 8.61 17.10
CA ARG A 461 -12.14 7.58 16.11
C ARG A 461 -11.57 6.30 16.72
N TYR A 462 -10.80 6.42 17.79
CA TYR A 462 -10.08 5.33 18.43
C TYR A 462 -10.77 4.76 19.68
N LEU A 463 -11.98 5.23 20.00
CA LEU A 463 -12.81 4.60 21.01
C LEU A 463 -13.28 3.22 20.51
N SER A 464 -13.51 2.29 21.44
CA SER A 464 -14.02 0.96 21.12
C SER A 464 -15.41 1.03 20.48
N SER A 465 -15.80 0.00 19.73
CA SER A 465 -17.13 -0.07 19.09
C SER A 465 -18.28 0.11 20.09
N SER A 466 -18.13 -0.41 21.32
CA SER A 466 -19.08 -0.22 22.44
C SER A 466 -19.19 1.24 22.86
N GLN A 467 -18.05 1.90 23.09
CA GLN A 467 -18.01 3.30 23.50
C GLN A 467 -18.60 4.22 22.42
N LEU A 468 -18.34 3.94 21.14
CA LEU A 468 -18.91 4.68 20.02
C LEU A 468 -20.44 4.54 19.95
N ASP A 469 -20.98 3.33 20.16
CA ASP A 469 -22.44 3.12 20.22
C ASP A 469 -23.08 3.90 21.39
N MET A 470 -22.45 3.84 22.58
CA MET A 470 -22.89 4.62 23.74
C MET A 470 -22.86 6.13 23.47
N LEU A 471 -21.83 6.62 22.77
CA LEU A 471 -21.69 8.03 22.41
C LEU A 471 -22.80 8.46 21.43
N ILE A 472 -23.10 7.65 20.41
CA ILE A 472 -24.18 7.94 19.45
C ILE A 472 -25.53 8.03 20.14
N ARG A 473 -25.80 7.13 21.09
CA ARG A 473 -27.03 7.15 21.92
C ARG A 473 -27.07 8.35 22.86
N GLY A 474 -25.91 8.86 23.26
CA GLY A 474 -25.77 10.04 24.11
C GLY A 474 -25.99 11.37 23.39
N PHE A 475 -25.92 11.42 22.05
CA PHE A 475 -26.12 12.66 21.31
C PHE A 475 -27.57 13.16 21.38
N LYS A 476 -27.72 14.44 21.74
CA LYS A 476 -28.98 15.19 21.66
C LYS A 476 -28.97 16.06 20.41
N SER A 477 -30.12 16.21 19.75
CA SER A 477 -30.26 17.13 18.61
C SER A 477 -30.82 18.47 19.09
N LEU A 478 -30.10 19.56 18.84
CA LEU A 478 -30.53 20.93 19.13
C LEU A 478 -30.63 21.74 17.83
N ARG A 479 -31.63 22.60 17.72
CA ARG A 479 -31.80 23.51 16.58
C ARG A 479 -31.63 24.95 17.04
N TYR A 480 -30.80 25.69 16.32
CA TYR A 480 -30.58 27.11 16.51
C TYR A 480 -31.07 27.86 15.28
N LYS A 481 -31.79 28.95 15.50
CA LYS A 481 -32.28 29.81 14.42
C LYS A 481 -31.20 30.80 14.00
N LYS A 482 -31.35 31.32 12.78
CA LYS A 482 -30.51 32.43 12.30
C LYS A 482 -30.48 33.59 13.32
N GLY A 483 -29.27 34.02 13.68
CA GLY A 483 -28.98 35.07 14.65
C GLY A 483 -28.77 34.57 16.08
N GLU A 484 -29.10 33.31 16.39
CA GLU A 484 -28.90 32.75 17.73
C GLU A 484 -27.43 32.42 18.00
N THR A 485 -27.00 32.65 19.24
CA THR A 485 -25.67 32.30 19.72
C THR A 485 -25.75 30.93 20.39
N VAL A 486 -24.90 29.98 19.95
CA VAL A 486 -24.77 28.65 20.56
C VAL A 486 -24.10 28.77 21.92
N PHE A 487 -22.97 29.48 21.96
CA PHE A 487 -22.27 29.87 23.18
C PHE A 487 -21.44 31.16 22.94
N LYS A 488 -21.16 31.90 24.01
CA LYS A 488 -20.40 33.15 24.05
C LYS A 488 -18.96 32.93 24.51
N GLU A 489 -18.07 33.78 24.03
CA GLU A 489 -16.70 33.88 24.52
C GLU A 489 -16.70 34.20 26.03
N GLY A 490 -15.84 33.50 26.78
CA GLY A 490 -15.65 33.69 28.21
C GLY A 490 -16.59 32.89 29.12
N GLU A 491 -17.59 32.19 28.59
CA GLU A 491 -18.45 31.35 29.43
C GLU A 491 -17.86 29.95 29.64
N MET A 492 -18.19 29.31 30.76
CA MET A 492 -17.76 27.93 31.01
C MET A 492 -18.56 26.98 30.13
N GLY A 493 -17.86 26.10 29.41
CA GLY A 493 -18.48 25.11 28.54
C GLY A 493 -18.43 23.71 29.13
N ASP A 494 -19.47 22.93 28.90
CA ASP A 494 -19.56 21.51 29.28
C ASP A 494 -20.04 20.61 28.13
N CYS A 495 -20.15 21.15 26.92
CA CYS A 495 -20.72 20.47 25.76
C CYS A 495 -19.79 20.48 24.55
N PHE A 496 -19.89 19.43 23.74
CA PHE A 496 -19.31 19.32 22.41
C PHE A 496 -20.40 19.27 21.35
N TYR A 497 -20.16 19.89 20.20
CA TYR A 497 -21.15 20.09 19.15
C TYR A 497 -20.64 19.60 17.79
N ILE A 498 -21.51 18.93 17.04
CA ILE A 498 -21.32 18.56 15.63
C ILE A 498 -22.42 19.20 14.80
N ILE A 499 -22.08 19.82 13.67
CA ILE A 499 -23.04 20.44 12.78
C ILE A 499 -23.65 19.38 11.87
N SER A 500 -24.91 19.02 12.10
CA SER A 500 -25.61 18.04 11.26
C SER A 500 -26.24 18.68 10.00
N LYS A 501 -26.62 19.96 10.11
CA LYS A 501 -27.18 20.78 9.02
C LYS A 501 -26.95 22.27 9.31
N GLY A 502 -26.80 23.06 8.25
CA GLY A 502 -26.58 24.50 8.35
C GLY A 502 -25.12 24.87 8.54
N GLU A 503 -24.89 26.11 8.97
CA GLU A 503 -23.57 26.70 9.15
C GLU A 503 -23.56 27.59 10.39
N VAL A 504 -22.39 27.67 11.05
CA VAL A 504 -22.16 28.56 12.21
C VAL A 504 -20.87 29.34 12.00
N GLU A 505 -20.80 30.54 12.57
CA GLU A 505 -19.63 31.40 12.54
C GLU A 505 -18.94 31.43 13.90
N ILE A 506 -17.61 31.28 13.88
CA ILE A 506 -16.76 31.44 15.06
C ILE A 506 -16.31 32.89 15.13
N VAL A 507 -16.65 33.57 16.23
CA VAL A 507 -16.41 35.00 16.43
C VAL A 507 -15.61 35.22 17.71
N LYS A 508 -14.48 35.94 17.64
CA LYS A 508 -13.67 36.29 18.81
C LYS A 508 -13.48 37.80 18.90
N GLY A 509 -13.80 38.39 20.05
CA GLY A 509 -13.74 39.85 20.24
C GLY A 509 -14.57 40.63 19.21
N GLY A 510 -15.68 40.05 18.73
CA GLY A 510 -16.52 40.62 17.67
C GLY A 510 -15.98 40.44 16.23
N VAL A 511 -14.80 39.84 16.05
CA VAL A 511 -14.19 39.58 14.74
C VAL A 511 -14.51 38.17 14.28
N HIS A 512 -15.00 38.03 13.05
CA HIS A 512 -15.22 36.75 12.41
C HIS A 512 -13.87 36.02 12.17
N LEU A 513 -13.74 34.80 12.67
CA LEU A 513 -12.56 33.96 12.48
C LEU A 513 -12.73 32.97 11.32
N ARG A 514 -13.84 32.23 11.31
CA ARG A 514 -14.16 31.23 10.29
C ARG A 514 -15.64 30.83 10.35
N THR A 515 -16.14 30.27 9.26
CA THR A 515 -17.42 29.57 9.19
C THR A 515 -17.19 28.06 9.24
N LEU A 516 -18.00 27.35 10.02
CA LEU A 516 -18.05 25.89 10.07
C LEU A 516 -19.37 25.42 9.47
N ALA A 517 -19.34 24.33 8.71
CA ALA A 517 -20.47 23.80 7.95
C ALA A 517 -20.79 22.36 8.35
N LYS A 518 -21.71 21.73 7.62
CA LYS A 518 -22.12 20.34 7.86
C LYS A 518 -20.92 19.39 8.05
N ASN A 519 -20.98 18.60 9.12
CA ASN A 519 -20.01 17.63 9.63
C ASN A 519 -18.78 18.23 10.33
N ASP A 520 -18.62 19.56 10.36
CA ASP A 520 -17.64 20.19 11.25
C ASP A 520 -18.09 20.09 12.71
N TYR A 521 -17.14 20.28 13.61
CA TYR A 521 -17.37 20.21 15.06
C TYR A 521 -16.68 21.35 15.79
N PHE A 522 -17.12 21.60 17.01
CA PHE A 522 -16.52 22.58 17.90
C PHE A 522 -16.84 22.30 19.36
N GLY A 523 -15.97 22.80 20.24
CA GLY A 523 -16.16 22.75 21.68
C GLY A 523 -15.57 21.53 22.37
N GLU A 524 -14.72 20.77 21.68
CA GLU A 524 -13.99 19.58 22.15
C GLU A 524 -13.21 19.82 23.44
N ARG A 525 -12.67 21.03 23.61
CA ARG A 525 -11.95 21.43 24.83
C ARG A 525 -12.82 21.37 26.09
N ALA A 526 -14.13 21.62 25.97
CA ALA A 526 -15.04 21.52 27.10
C ALA A 526 -15.27 20.08 27.58
N LEU A 527 -14.95 19.06 26.76
CA LEU A 527 -15.00 17.67 27.22
C LEU A 527 -13.80 17.31 28.08
N LEU A 528 -12.67 18.01 27.92
CA LEU A 528 -11.37 17.64 28.48
C LEU A 528 -10.87 18.61 29.56
N TYR A 529 -11.30 19.87 29.53
CA TYR A 529 -10.83 20.92 30.44
C TYR A 529 -12.01 21.65 31.08
N ASP A 530 -11.74 22.27 32.24
CA ASP A 530 -12.64 23.21 32.90
C ASP A 530 -12.12 24.63 32.66
N GLU A 531 -12.37 25.16 31.47
CA GLU A 531 -11.90 26.47 31.04
C GLU A 531 -12.98 27.27 30.29
N PRO A 532 -12.88 28.62 30.27
CA PRO A 532 -13.77 29.46 29.50
C PRO A 532 -13.65 29.24 27.99
N ARG A 533 -14.76 29.35 27.26
CA ARG A 533 -14.78 29.34 25.79
C ARG A 533 -13.91 30.46 25.22
N SER A 534 -13.01 30.13 24.30
CA SER A 534 -12.06 31.06 23.70
C SER A 534 -12.62 31.94 22.58
N ALA A 535 -13.84 31.64 22.11
CA ALA A 535 -14.58 32.36 21.09
C ALA A 535 -16.09 32.10 21.26
N SER A 536 -16.92 32.95 20.65
CA SER A 536 -18.37 32.77 20.52
C SER A 536 -18.68 31.98 19.24
N VAL A 537 -19.82 31.27 19.24
CA VAL A 537 -20.34 30.57 18.06
C VAL A 537 -21.77 31.03 17.77
N VAL A 538 -22.01 31.54 16.57
CA VAL A 538 -23.28 32.19 16.18
C VAL A 538 -23.81 31.62 14.88
N CYS A 539 -25.13 31.43 14.77
CA CYS A 539 -25.78 31.00 13.53
C CYS A 539 -26.07 32.21 12.62
N SER A 540 -25.07 32.81 11.98
CA SER A 540 -25.27 34.09 11.28
C SER A 540 -26.00 33.98 9.93
N GLY A 541 -25.78 32.90 9.18
CA GLY A 541 -26.25 32.75 7.79
C GLY A 541 -27.62 32.08 7.63
N CYS A 542 -27.86 31.00 8.37
CA CYS A 542 -29.04 30.14 8.29
C CYS A 542 -29.32 29.45 9.63
N ASP A 543 -30.42 28.70 9.70
CA ASP A 543 -30.68 27.81 10.84
C ASP A 543 -29.66 26.66 10.85
N ALA A 544 -29.24 26.24 12.05
CA ALA A 544 -28.32 25.13 12.25
C ALA A 544 -28.91 24.05 13.14
N ASP A 545 -28.79 22.79 12.73
CA ASP A 545 -29.13 21.62 13.52
C ASP A 545 -27.83 20.97 14.01
N LEU A 546 -27.65 20.86 15.33
CA LEU A 546 -26.43 20.39 15.98
C LEU A 546 -26.69 19.09 16.76
N TRP A 547 -25.73 18.15 16.71
CA TRP A 547 -25.65 17.04 17.66
C TRP A 547 -24.76 17.45 18.83
N VAL A 548 -25.21 17.18 20.06
CA VAL A 548 -24.57 17.65 21.28
C VAL A 548 -24.34 16.52 22.25
N VAL A 549 -23.13 16.43 22.80
CA VAL A 549 -22.80 15.53 23.92
C VAL A 549 -22.25 16.35 25.08
N GLU A 550 -22.72 16.05 26.28
CA GLU A 550 -22.29 16.67 27.53
C GLU A 550 -21.03 15.97 28.08
N LYS A 551 -20.16 16.74 28.74
CA LYS A 551 -18.94 16.27 29.41
C LYS A 551 -19.23 15.12 30.36
N SER A 552 -20.31 15.21 31.13
CA SER A 552 -20.72 14.18 32.10
C SER A 552 -21.07 12.83 31.44
N VAL A 553 -21.54 12.85 30.20
CA VAL A 553 -21.83 11.64 29.40
C VAL A 553 -20.53 11.11 28.82
N PHE A 554 -19.70 11.99 28.26
CA PHE A 554 -18.39 11.64 27.69
C PHE A 554 -17.47 10.96 28.71
N LEU A 555 -17.33 11.53 29.92
CA LEU A 555 -16.47 10.99 30.99
C LEU A 555 -16.96 9.65 31.56
N LYS A 556 -18.23 9.27 31.34
CA LYS A 556 -18.73 7.93 31.70
C LYS A 556 -18.40 6.87 30.66
N ILE A 557 -18.04 7.30 29.45
CA ILE A 557 -17.80 6.43 28.29
C ILE A 557 -16.30 6.21 28.11
N VAL A 558 -15.50 7.28 28.21
CA VAL A 558 -14.06 7.23 27.94
C VAL A 558 -13.28 6.89 29.20
N GLU A 559 -12.41 5.90 29.11
CA GLU A 559 -11.57 5.41 30.20
C GLU A 559 -10.28 6.25 30.35
N GLU A 560 -9.69 6.25 31.56
CA GLU A 560 -8.56 7.10 31.96
C GLU A 560 -7.33 7.06 31.02
N PRO A 561 -6.83 5.89 30.55
CA PRO A 561 -5.67 5.87 29.67
C PRO A 561 -5.89 6.63 28.37
N MET A 562 -7.09 6.47 27.77
CA MET A 562 -7.49 7.20 26.57
C MET A 562 -7.77 8.67 26.85
N LEU A 563 -8.41 8.99 27.98
CA LEU A 563 -8.68 10.37 28.38
C LEU A 563 -7.38 11.17 28.51
N SER A 564 -6.39 10.62 29.24
CA SER A 564 -5.06 11.23 29.40
C SER A 564 -4.34 11.41 28.06
N HIS A 565 -4.44 10.44 27.15
CA HIS A 565 -3.89 10.56 25.79
C HIS A 565 -4.54 11.71 25.01
N LEU A 566 -5.87 11.80 25.04
CA LEU A 566 -6.63 12.86 24.36
C LEU A 566 -6.32 14.25 24.93
N GLU A 567 -6.22 14.37 26.24
CA GLU A 567 -5.82 15.61 26.91
C GLU A 567 -4.44 16.07 26.45
N ASN A 568 -3.43 15.21 26.55
CA ASN A 568 -2.07 15.56 26.16
C ASN A 568 -1.99 15.95 24.68
N ARG A 569 -2.69 15.22 23.81
CA ARG A 569 -2.72 15.52 22.37
C ARG A 569 -3.35 16.87 22.07
N ILE A 570 -4.52 17.17 22.63
CA ILE A 570 -5.23 18.42 22.34
C ILE A 570 -4.50 19.62 22.93
N LYS A 571 -3.84 19.49 24.10
CA LYS A 571 -2.92 20.52 24.62
C LYS A 571 -1.80 20.83 23.63
N VAL A 572 -1.17 19.79 23.10
CA VAL A 572 -0.06 19.91 22.14
C VAL A 572 -0.51 20.57 20.83
N GLN A 573 -1.65 20.16 20.27
CA GLN A 573 -2.13 20.63 18.97
C GLN A 573 -2.55 22.11 18.96
N ASP A 574 -3.18 22.59 20.02
CA ASP A 574 -3.71 23.96 20.08
C ASP A 574 -2.68 25.00 20.52
N THR A 575 -1.55 24.56 21.09
CA THR A 575 -0.53 25.47 21.59
C THR A 575 0.13 26.18 20.41
N LYS A 576 -0.05 27.51 20.33
CA LYS A 576 0.67 28.35 19.37
C LYS A 576 2.12 28.51 19.81
N VAL A 577 3.00 27.68 19.27
CA VAL A 577 4.43 27.73 19.55
C VAL A 577 5.17 28.65 18.57
N LEU A 578 5.93 29.60 19.09
CA LEU A 578 6.97 30.34 18.36
C LEU A 578 8.34 29.78 18.71
N PHE A 579 9.30 29.88 17.79
CA PHE A 579 10.64 29.33 17.99
C PHE A 579 11.37 30.00 19.17
N GLU A 580 11.21 31.31 19.34
CA GLU A 580 11.82 32.11 20.41
C GLU A 580 11.32 31.73 21.83
N ASP A 581 10.15 31.12 21.91
CA ASP A 581 9.52 30.69 23.16
C ASP A 581 10.04 29.31 23.63
N LEU A 582 10.85 28.63 22.83
CA LEU A 582 11.40 27.31 23.14
C LEU A 582 12.75 27.42 23.87
N GLU A 583 12.85 26.76 25.01
CA GLU A 583 14.08 26.62 25.80
C GLU A 583 14.60 25.19 25.72
N SER A 584 15.84 25.03 25.23
CA SER A 584 16.50 23.72 25.18
C SER A 584 16.96 23.30 26.57
N ILE A 585 16.57 22.09 26.98
CA ILE A 585 16.92 21.52 28.29
C ILE A 585 18.08 20.54 28.17
N GLN A 586 17.96 19.52 27.32
CA GLN A 586 18.99 18.51 27.10
C GLN A 586 18.86 17.89 25.69
N THR A 587 19.95 17.31 25.19
CA THR A 587 19.91 16.45 24.00
C THR A 587 19.40 15.07 24.42
N ILE A 588 18.45 14.52 23.67
CA ILE A 588 17.78 13.23 23.97
C ILE A 588 17.95 12.20 22.84
N GLY A 589 18.70 12.55 21.79
CA GLY A 589 19.03 11.65 20.70
C GLY A 589 19.92 12.31 19.66
N ASN A 590 20.75 11.51 19.00
CA ASN A 590 21.63 11.92 17.90
C ASN A 590 21.27 11.10 16.65
N GLY A 591 21.04 11.77 15.53
CA GLY A 591 20.76 11.13 14.25
C GLY A 591 21.77 11.53 13.19
N THR A 592 21.72 10.86 12.04
CA THR A 592 22.68 11.04 10.93
C THR A 592 22.78 12.48 10.42
N PHE A 593 21.69 13.25 10.52
CA PHE A 593 21.59 14.61 9.96
C PHE A 593 21.56 15.72 11.04
N GLY A 594 21.64 15.35 12.32
CA GLY A 594 21.62 16.32 13.43
C GLY A 594 21.13 15.74 14.76
N THR A 595 20.69 16.62 15.66
CA THR A 595 20.41 16.29 17.07
C THR A 595 18.94 16.46 17.42
N VAL A 596 18.43 15.67 18.34
CA VAL A 596 17.08 15.82 18.92
C VAL A 596 17.20 16.37 20.34
N LYS A 597 16.53 17.49 20.61
CA LYS A 597 16.59 18.19 21.90
C LYS A 597 15.24 18.13 22.61
N LEU A 598 15.25 17.89 23.92
CA LEU A 598 14.12 18.16 24.79
C LEU A 598 14.01 19.67 24.96
N VAL A 599 12.85 20.24 24.62
CA VAL A 599 12.59 21.68 24.75
C VAL A 599 11.33 21.95 25.59
N VAL A 600 11.33 23.08 26.30
CA VAL A 600 10.18 23.58 27.07
C VAL A 600 9.65 24.83 26.40
N HIS A 601 8.34 24.90 26.16
CA HIS A 601 7.68 26.11 25.71
C HIS A 601 7.38 27.02 26.92
N LYS A 602 8.10 28.13 27.07
CA LYS A 602 8.05 28.99 28.27
C LYS A 602 6.62 29.46 28.64
N PRO A 603 5.75 29.87 27.71
CA PRO A 603 4.41 30.34 28.07
C PRO A 603 3.50 29.24 28.65
N SER A 604 3.53 28.02 28.10
CA SER A 604 2.63 26.94 28.51
C SER A 604 3.27 25.90 29.42
N GLN A 605 4.59 25.94 29.59
CA GLN A 605 5.41 24.94 30.30
C GLN A 605 5.30 23.52 29.70
N LEU A 606 4.75 23.39 28.50
CA LEU A 606 4.68 22.11 27.79
C LEU A 606 6.07 21.70 27.27
N ARG A 607 6.33 20.40 27.28
CA ARG A 607 7.59 19.79 26.84
C ARG A 607 7.43 19.13 25.48
N PHE A 608 8.44 19.26 24.64
CA PHE A 608 8.46 18.77 23.26
C PHE A 608 9.81 18.17 22.91
N ALA A 609 9.86 17.45 21.79
CA ALA A 609 11.12 17.08 21.14
C ALA A 609 11.34 17.96 19.90
N LEU A 610 12.54 18.52 19.76
CA LEU A 610 12.97 19.38 18.66
C LEU A 610 14.11 18.71 17.90
N LYS A 611 13.80 18.10 16.75
CA LYS A 611 14.80 17.57 15.81
C LYS A 611 15.40 18.74 15.03
N CYS A 612 16.71 18.93 15.16
CA CYS A 612 17.48 20.00 14.54
C CYS A 612 18.32 19.41 13.40
N ILE A 613 18.13 19.86 12.16
CA ILE A 613 18.76 19.31 10.97
C ILE A 613 19.58 20.39 10.26
N SER A 614 20.88 20.16 10.08
CA SER A 614 21.80 21.14 9.47
C SER A 614 21.60 21.29 7.97
N ARG A 615 21.37 22.53 7.50
CA ARG A 615 21.24 22.86 6.06
C ARG A 615 22.45 22.40 5.25
N LYS A 616 23.65 22.56 5.81
CA LYS A 616 24.90 22.13 5.16
C LYS A 616 24.88 20.62 4.90
N CYS A 617 24.45 19.84 5.89
CA CYS A 617 24.32 18.39 5.79
C CYS A 617 23.27 17.99 4.73
N ILE A 618 22.11 18.66 4.73
CA ILE A 618 21.04 18.42 3.73
C ILE A 618 21.55 18.62 2.31
N THR A 619 22.25 19.74 2.05
CA THR A 619 22.77 20.06 0.72
C THR A 619 23.90 19.12 0.32
N ALA A 620 24.83 18.82 1.23
CA ALA A 620 25.94 17.90 0.98
C ALA A 620 25.44 16.48 0.60
N LEU A 621 24.39 16.00 1.28
CA LEU A 621 23.81 14.67 1.05
C LEU A 621 22.64 14.68 0.05
N LYS A 622 22.34 15.82 -0.57
CA LYS A 622 21.25 16.03 -1.55
C LYS A 622 19.87 15.55 -1.07
N GLN A 623 19.55 15.77 0.21
CA GLN A 623 18.33 15.27 0.87
C GLN A 623 17.14 16.23 0.82
N GLN A 624 17.22 17.35 0.10
CA GLN A 624 16.18 18.39 0.08
C GLN A 624 14.78 17.83 -0.21
N LYS A 625 14.68 16.96 -1.23
CA LYS A 625 13.40 16.34 -1.62
C LYS A 625 12.85 15.40 -0.53
N ASN A 626 13.72 14.64 0.12
CA ASN A 626 13.32 13.66 1.13
C ASN A 626 12.82 14.38 2.40
N ILE A 627 13.46 15.45 2.82
CA ILE A 627 13.06 16.23 3.99
C ILE A 627 11.71 16.95 3.75
N LYS A 628 11.48 17.46 2.54
CA LYS A 628 10.18 18.03 2.17
C LYS A 628 9.06 16.97 2.24
N LEU A 629 9.34 15.76 1.74
CA LEU A 629 8.40 14.63 1.79
C LEU A 629 8.17 14.13 3.23
N GLU A 630 9.22 14.04 4.05
CA GLU A 630 9.14 13.68 5.47
C GLU A 630 8.19 14.66 6.20
N ARG A 631 8.39 15.97 6.02
CA ARG A 631 7.50 17.00 6.56
C ARG A 631 6.05 16.83 6.09
N GLU A 632 5.84 16.64 4.79
CA GLU A 632 4.49 16.47 4.23
C GLU A 632 3.77 15.26 4.84
N ILE A 633 4.45 14.12 4.94
CA ILE A 633 3.90 12.89 5.51
C ILE A 633 3.60 13.08 7.00
N MET A 634 4.56 13.60 7.77
CA MET A 634 4.39 13.81 9.20
C MET A 634 3.27 14.81 9.52
N ALA A 635 3.11 15.87 8.72
CA ALA A 635 2.03 16.85 8.89
C ALA A 635 0.64 16.26 8.62
N GLN A 636 0.53 15.21 7.79
CA GLN A 636 -0.73 14.53 7.46
C GLN A 636 -1.05 13.37 8.42
N ASN A 637 -0.10 12.95 9.24
CA ASN A 637 -0.28 11.85 10.17
C ASN A 637 -1.10 12.28 11.40
N ASP A 638 -2.17 11.53 11.66
CA ASP A 638 -3.15 11.80 12.72
C ASP A 638 -3.60 10.46 13.33
N HIS A 639 -2.67 9.78 14.01
CA HIS A 639 -2.86 8.43 14.56
C HIS A 639 -2.21 8.31 15.96
N PRO A 640 -2.82 7.61 16.95
CA PRO A 640 -2.30 7.52 18.32
C PRO A 640 -0.93 6.84 18.42
N LEU A 641 -0.68 5.86 17.56
CA LEU A 641 0.55 5.05 17.53
C LEU A 641 1.64 5.61 16.59
N ILE A 642 1.47 6.82 16.07
CA ILE A 642 2.44 7.51 15.21
C ILE A 642 2.78 8.84 15.88
N ILE A 643 4.04 9.26 15.80
CA ILE A 643 4.50 10.53 16.36
C ILE A 643 3.74 11.72 15.75
N GLN A 644 3.26 12.61 16.60
CA GLN A 644 2.61 13.84 16.18
C GLN A 644 3.61 14.95 15.87
N LEU A 645 3.59 15.46 14.64
CA LEU A 645 4.23 16.73 14.30
C LEU A 645 3.37 17.89 14.82
N VAL A 646 3.98 18.80 15.58
CA VAL A 646 3.34 20.01 16.11
C VAL A 646 3.54 21.15 15.13
N LYS A 647 4.80 21.38 14.74
CA LYS A 647 5.19 22.48 13.85
C LYS A 647 6.57 22.26 13.26
N THR A 648 6.89 22.97 12.19
CA THR A 648 8.26 23.14 11.70
C THR A 648 8.75 24.57 11.88
N PHE A 649 10.07 24.73 11.92
CA PHE A 649 10.73 26.02 11.89
C PHE A 649 11.97 25.96 11.00
N LYS A 650 12.53 27.11 10.67
CA LYS A 650 13.82 27.23 9.99
C LYS A 650 14.54 28.50 10.43
N ASP A 651 15.86 28.46 10.42
CA ASP A 651 16.72 29.64 10.52
C ASP A 651 17.78 29.61 9.41
N LYS A 652 18.87 30.38 9.55
CA LYS A 652 19.95 30.46 8.56
C LYS A 652 20.80 29.18 8.46
N GLU A 653 20.82 28.35 9.49
CA GLU A 653 21.71 27.21 9.62
C GLU A 653 20.97 25.87 9.62
N ASN A 654 19.74 25.83 10.11
CA ASN A 654 19.01 24.60 10.40
C ASN A 654 17.54 24.64 9.97
N ILE A 655 16.99 23.44 9.80
CA ILE A 655 15.55 23.14 9.73
C ILE A 655 15.17 22.39 11.00
N TYR A 656 13.98 22.65 11.52
CA TYR A 656 13.51 22.12 12.79
C TYR A 656 12.15 21.42 12.65
N PHE A 657 12.03 20.26 13.28
CA PHE A 657 10.76 19.55 13.46
C PHE A 657 10.45 19.49 14.95
N LEU A 658 9.35 20.12 15.35
CA LEU A 658 8.84 20.08 16.72
C LEU A 658 7.74 19.02 16.80
N THR A 659 7.94 18.00 17.62
CA THR A 659 7.00 16.89 17.82
C THR A 659 6.56 16.78 19.27
N GLU A 660 5.54 15.96 19.54
CA GLU A 660 5.28 15.50 20.90
C GLU A 660 6.54 14.85 21.51
N LEU A 661 6.69 14.97 22.84
CA LEU A 661 7.75 14.28 23.57
C LEU A 661 7.30 12.87 23.93
N VAL A 662 8.13 11.88 23.64
CA VAL A 662 7.92 10.47 23.98
C VAL A 662 9.02 10.05 24.95
N THR A 663 8.66 9.41 26.07
CA THR A 663 9.53 9.32 27.26
C THR A 663 9.83 7.90 27.72
N GLY A 664 9.37 6.86 27.02
CA GLY A 664 9.52 5.47 27.43
C GLY A 664 10.73 4.74 26.85
N GLY A 665 11.58 5.42 26.08
CA GLY A 665 12.71 4.82 25.37
C GLY A 665 12.31 4.05 24.10
N GLU A 666 13.28 3.37 23.49
CA GLU A 666 13.11 2.61 22.26
C GLU A 666 12.51 1.22 22.52
N LEU A 667 11.70 0.72 21.59
CA LEU A 667 11.20 -0.66 21.63
C LEU A 667 12.37 -1.65 21.55
N TYR A 668 13.45 -1.29 20.87
CA TYR A 668 14.71 -2.04 20.80
C TYR A 668 15.25 -2.42 22.19
N ASP A 669 15.25 -1.48 23.14
CA ASP A 669 15.70 -1.74 24.52
C ASP A 669 14.65 -2.49 25.32
N ALA A 670 13.37 -2.17 25.10
CA ALA A 670 12.26 -2.81 25.79
C ALA A 670 12.22 -4.34 25.53
N ILE A 671 12.39 -4.76 24.27
CA ILE A 671 12.42 -6.20 23.94
C ILE A 671 13.66 -6.89 24.52
N ARG A 672 14.81 -6.21 24.61
CA ARG A 672 16.01 -6.76 25.29
C ARG A 672 15.81 -6.92 26.78
N LYS A 673 15.13 -5.95 27.42
CA LYS A 673 14.78 -6.01 28.84
C LYS A 673 13.79 -7.14 29.14
N LEU A 674 12.82 -7.36 28.25
CA LEU A 674 11.81 -8.42 28.38
C LEU A 674 12.36 -9.81 28.00
N GLY A 675 13.37 -9.88 27.15
CA GLY A 675 13.87 -11.13 26.57
C GLY A 675 12.94 -11.64 25.47
N LEU A 676 12.77 -12.98 25.38
CA LEU A 676 11.82 -13.57 24.43
C LEU A 676 10.39 -13.26 24.86
N LEU A 677 9.63 -12.61 23.98
CA LEU A 677 8.26 -12.23 24.26
C LEU A 677 7.33 -13.44 24.21
N ASN A 678 6.43 -13.53 25.18
CA ASN A 678 5.33 -14.47 25.11
C ASN A 678 4.30 -14.03 24.04
N LYS A 679 3.31 -14.89 23.77
CA LYS A 679 2.28 -14.63 22.75
C LYS A 679 1.54 -13.31 22.99
N GLN A 680 1.07 -13.04 24.20
CA GLN A 680 0.31 -11.83 24.51
C GLN A 680 1.16 -10.55 24.33
N GLN A 681 2.41 -10.60 24.76
CA GLN A 681 3.34 -9.47 24.63
C GLN A 681 3.69 -9.17 23.17
N SER A 682 4.00 -10.21 22.40
CA SER A 682 4.29 -10.08 20.97
C SER A 682 3.06 -9.68 20.16
N GLN A 683 1.86 -10.16 20.50
CA GLN A 683 0.60 -9.67 19.93
C GLN A 683 0.37 -8.18 20.20
N PHE A 684 0.66 -7.68 21.41
CA PHE A 684 0.49 -6.26 21.74
C PHE A 684 1.38 -5.36 20.87
N TYR A 685 2.69 -5.62 20.81
CA TYR A 685 3.60 -4.78 20.04
C TYR A 685 3.41 -4.95 18.53
N LEU A 686 3.28 -6.18 18.04
CA LEU A 686 3.04 -6.43 16.62
C LEU A 686 1.67 -5.87 16.19
N GLY A 687 0.63 -6.06 17.00
CA GLY A 687 -0.70 -5.49 16.76
C GLY A 687 -0.66 -3.97 16.69
N SER A 688 0.12 -3.33 17.57
CA SER A 688 0.33 -1.87 17.54
C SER A 688 1.01 -1.42 16.25
N ILE A 689 2.07 -2.12 15.82
CA ILE A 689 2.75 -1.87 14.55
C ILE A 689 1.76 -2.03 13.38
N ILE A 690 0.98 -3.12 13.37
CA ILE A 690 0.00 -3.41 12.34
C ILE A 690 -1.03 -2.27 12.20
N LEU A 691 -1.58 -1.74 13.30
CA LEU A 691 -2.54 -0.64 13.25
C LEU A 691 -1.91 0.66 12.71
N ALA A 692 -0.68 0.98 13.13
CA ALA A 692 0.03 2.15 12.62
C ALA A 692 0.29 2.05 11.10
N PHE A 693 0.69 0.87 10.62
CA PHE A 693 0.99 0.67 9.21
C PHE A 693 -0.25 0.53 8.34
N GLU A 694 -1.34 -0.05 8.84
CA GLU A 694 -2.64 -0.04 8.16
C GLU A 694 -3.07 1.41 7.86
N TYR A 695 -2.97 2.30 8.86
CA TYR A 695 -3.27 3.72 8.69
C TYR A 695 -2.41 4.38 7.59
N LEU A 696 -1.11 4.08 7.53
CA LEU A 696 -0.21 4.60 6.50
C LEU A 696 -0.53 4.03 5.12
N HIS A 697 -0.78 2.73 5.05
CA HIS A 697 -1.02 2.01 3.80
C HIS A 697 -2.34 2.40 3.17
N GLU A 698 -3.39 2.70 3.95
CA GLU A 698 -4.65 3.29 3.46
C GLU A 698 -4.46 4.64 2.74
N ARG A 699 -3.36 5.35 3.05
CA ARG A 699 -2.97 6.63 2.44
C ARG A 699 -1.91 6.45 1.35
N GLN A 700 -1.64 5.20 0.97
CA GLN A 700 -0.57 4.78 0.05
C GLN A 700 0.81 5.23 0.49
N ILE A 701 1.10 5.27 1.80
CA ILE A 701 2.42 5.61 2.33
C ILE A 701 3.13 4.32 2.70
N ALA A 702 4.24 4.02 2.04
CA ALA A 702 5.16 2.96 2.46
C ALA A 702 6.20 3.56 3.42
N TYR A 703 6.45 2.91 4.55
CA TYR A 703 7.36 3.40 5.58
C TYR A 703 8.83 3.06 5.27
N ARG A 704 9.09 1.82 4.81
CA ARG A 704 10.34 1.33 4.22
C ARG A 704 11.57 1.20 5.15
N ASP A 705 11.44 1.50 6.43
CA ASP A 705 12.53 1.28 7.41
C ASP A 705 12.01 0.82 8.78
N LEU A 706 11.07 -0.14 8.78
CA LEU A 706 10.54 -0.70 10.03
C LEU A 706 11.61 -1.52 10.74
N LYS A 707 11.91 -1.13 11.98
CA LYS A 707 12.79 -1.82 12.92
C LYS A 707 12.49 -1.35 14.36
N PRO A 708 12.84 -2.11 15.41
CA PRO A 708 12.56 -1.74 16.79
C PRO A 708 13.14 -0.38 17.23
N GLU A 709 14.25 0.07 16.65
CA GLU A 709 14.91 1.36 16.93
C GLU A 709 14.06 2.55 16.48
N ASN A 710 13.25 2.36 15.42
CA ASN A 710 12.37 3.39 14.89
C ASN A 710 10.99 3.42 15.58
N ILE A 711 10.87 2.79 16.74
CA ILE A 711 9.64 2.73 17.54
C ILE A 711 9.98 3.15 18.96
N LEU A 712 9.33 4.20 19.47
CA LEU A 712 9.42 4.60 20.86
C LEU A 712 8.23 4.09 21.68
N LEU A 713 8.39 4.00 22.99
CA LEU A 713 7.29 3.77 23.93
C LEU A 713 6.89 5.09 24.60
N ASP A 714 5.59 5.34 24.71
CA ASP A 714 5.09 6.44 25.54
C ASP A 714 5.08 6.07 27.04
N HIS A 715 4.73 7.02 27.89
CA HIS A 715 4.67 6.83 29.35
C HIS A 715 3.63 5.77 29.79
N GLN A 716 2.71 5.39 28.91
CA GLN A 716 1.72 4.33 29.12
C GLN A 716 2.17 3.00 28.50
N GLY A 717 3.39 2.89 27.96
CA GLY A 717 3.90 1.67 27.33
C GLY A 717 3.35 1.39 25.92
N TYR A 718 2.61 2.32 25.32
CA TYR A 718 2.13 2.21 23.94
C TYR A 718 3.16 2.73 22.95
N ILE A 719 3.18 2.14 21.75
CA ILE A 719 4.19 2.51 20.76
C ILE A 719 3.91 3.87 20.10
N LYS A 720 4.98 4.49 19.62
CA LYS A 720 4.99 5.63 18.71
C LYS A 720 5.98 5.34 17.59
N LEU A 721 5.48 5.15 16.37
CA LEU A 721 6.31 5.07 15.18
C LEU A 721 6.92 6.46 14.92
N ILE A 722 8.26 6.51 14.83
CA ILE A 722 9.03 7.73 14.57
C ILE A 722 9.66 7.69 13.17
N ASP A 723 10.63 8.58 12.90
CA ASP A 723 11.47 8.65 11.70
C ASP A 723 10.83 8.33 10.32
N PHE A 724 10.26 9.36 9.69
CA PHE A 724 9.65 9.24 8.36
C PHE A 724 10.60 9.60 7.21
N GLY A 725 11.92 9.70 7.45
CA GLY A 725 12.90 10.07 6.41
C GLY A 725 12.96 9.07 5.24
N SER A 726 12.64 7.81 5.51
CA SER A 726 12.52 6.75 4.50
C SER A 726 11.10 6.60 3.94
N ALA A 727 10.09 7.27 4.49
CA ALA A 727 8.71 7.07 4.07
C ALA A 727 8.45 7.70 2.69
N LYS A 728 7.50 7.14 1.93
CA LYS A 728 7.13 7.66 0.61
C LYS A 728 5.69 7.32 0.25
N LYS A 729 4.99 8.29 -0.35
CA LYS A 729 3.71 8.05 -1.01
C LYS A 729 3.93 7.28 -2.32
N ILE A 730 3.38 6.07 -2.40
CA ILE A 730 3.56 5.15 -3.52
C ILE A 730 2.43 5.34 -4.53
N THR A 731 2.78 5.89 -5.70
CA THR A 731 1.92 5.91 -6.89
C THR A 731 2.40 4.82 -7.85
N GLY A 732 1.80 3.63 -7.79
CA GLY A 732 2.26 2.46 -8.56
C GLY A 732 3.36 1.69 -7.83
N ARG A 733 4.62 1.79 -8.29
CA ARG A 733 5.79 1.09 -7.72
C ARG A 733 6.91 2.07 -7.38
N ALA A 734 7.66 1.80 -6.31
CA ALA A 734 8.93 2.44 -6.00
C ALA A 734 10.12 1.52 -6.35
N TYR A 735 11.28 2.11 -6.63
CA TYR A 735 12.48 1.39 -7.10
C TYR A 735 13.75 1.73 -6.31
N THR A 736 13.68 2.75 -5.45
CA THR A 736 14.81 3.18 -4.61
C THR A 736 15.13 2.10 -3.59
N LEU A 737 16.39 1.64 -3.57
CA LEU A 737 16.88 0.81 -2.48
C LEU A 737 17.07 1.70 -1.24
N ILE A 738 16.32 1.43 -0.18
CA ILE A 738 16.38 2.16 1.10
C ILE A 738 15.89 1.23 2.22
N GLY A 739 16.33 1.52 3.45
CA GLY A 739 15.99 0.77 4.66
C GLY A 739 17.22 0.12 5.29
N THR A 740 17.00 -0.57 6.40
CA THR A 740 18.04 -1.32 7.12
C THR A 740 18.16 -2.74 6.53
N PRO A 741 19.37 -3.20 6.10
CA PRO A 741 19.54 -4.43 5.31
C PRO A 741 18.80 -5.67 5.83
N HIS A 742 18.88 -5.98 7.11
CA HIS A 742 18.23 -7.15 7.73
C HIS A 742 16.69 -7.11 7.67
N TYR A 743 16.09 -5.93 7.57
CA TYR A 743 14.64 -5.74 7.51
C TYR A 743 14.12 -5.58 6.08
N MET A 744 15.01 -5.41 5.09
CA MET A 744 14.61 -5.19 3.69
C MET A 744 13.91 -6.40 3.09
N ALA A 745 12.82 -6.15 2.37
CA ALA A 745 12.12 -7.17 1.61
C ALA A 745 12.91 -7.59 0.34
N PRO A 746 12.81 -8.86 -0.11
CA PRO A 746 13.47 -9.36 -1.32
C PRO A 746 13.25 -8.48 -2.55
N GLU A 747 12.02 -8.01 -2.76
CA GLU A 747 11.64 -7.19 -3.91
C GLU A 747 12.30 -5.80 -3.93
N ILE A 748 12.70 -5.26 -2.77
CA ILE A 748 13.48 -4.01 -2.68
C ILE A 748 14.89 -4.28 -3.22
N ILE A 749 15.54 -5.35 -2.73
CA ILE A 749 16.91 -5.74 -3.09
C ILE A 749 17.02 -6.02 -4.60
N LEU A 750 16.06 -6.80 -5.13
CA LEU A 750 15.99 -7.19 -6.54
C LEU A 750 15.73 -6.02 -7.50
N GLY A 751 15.22 -4.88 -7.01
CA GLY A 751 15.03 -3.67 -7.84
C GLY A 751 13.96 -3.78 -8.92
N LYS A 752 13.09 -4.79 -8.89
CA LYS A 752 11.99 -4.98 -9.86
C LYS A 752 10.74 -4.13 -9.55
N GLY A 753 10.87 -3.25 -8.57
CA GLY A 753 9.82 -2.35 -8.11
C GLY A 753 8.95 -2.98 -7.02
N TYR A 754 8.64 -2.20 -5.98
CA TYR A 754 7.90 -2.66 -4.80
C TYR A 754 6.78 -1.68 -4.42
N THR A 755 5.88 -2.13 -3.56
CA THR A 755 4.74 -1.37 -3.01
C THR A 755 4.81 -1.33 -1.48
N CYS A 756 3.75 -0.89 -0.82
CA CYS A 756 3.63 -0.94 0.65
C CYS A 756 3.77 -2.37 1.23
N LEU A 757 3.60 -3.42 0.42
CA LEU A 757 3.76 -4.82 0.85
C LEU A 757 5.17 -5.13 1.38
N ALA A 758 6.18 -4.33 1.01
CA ALA A 758 7.53 -4.49 1.55
C ALA A 758 7.59 -4.25 3.08
N ASP A 759 6.72 -3.40 3.61
CA ASP A 759 6.62 -3.19 5.07
C ASP A 759 6.09 -4.44 5.79
N ILE A 760 5.20 -5.19 5.13
CA ILE A 760 4.62 -6.42 5.69
C ILE A 760 5.67 -7.54 5.84
N TRP A 761 6.70 -7.56 4.97
CA TRP A 761 7.86 -8.42 5.19
C TRP A 761 8.56 -8.08 6.51
N SER A 762 8.74 -6.78 6.78
CA SER A 762 9.39 -6.28 7.99
C SER A 762 8.62 -6.64 9.27
N PHE A 763 7.29 -6.83 9.19
CA PHE A 763 6.49 -7.40 10.30
C PHE A 763 6.96 -8.80 10.67
N GLY A 764 7.28 -9.62 9.66
CA GLY A 764 7.80 -10.97 9.86
C GLY A 764 9.17 -10.98 10.52
N ILE A 765 10.03 -10.03 10.16
CA ILE A 765 11.35 -9.85 10.79
C ILE A 765 11.18 -9.45 12.27
N CYS A 766 10.35 -8.44 12.56
CA CYS A 766 10.06 -8.00 13.93
C CYS A 766 9.45 -9.13 14.78
N LEU A 767 8.43 -9.83 14.26
CA LEU A 767 7.81 -10.93 15.00
C LEU A 767 8.79 -12.07 15.28
N TYR A 768 9.66 -12.39 14.32
CA TYR A 768 10.70 -13.39 14.51
C TYR A 768 11.67 -12.94 15.62
N GLU A 769 12.16 -11.70 15.59
CA GLU A 769 13.03 -11.15 16.63
C GLU A 769 12.36 -11.21 18.01
N PHE A 770 11.08 -10.85 18.10
CA PHE A 770 10.32 -10.86 19.36
C PHE A 770 10.25 -12.23 20.02
N ILE A 771 10.03 -13.30 19.25
CA ILE A 771 9.76 -14.63 19.82
C ILE A 771 10.96 -15.57 19.75
N CYS A 772 11.82 -15.42 18.74
CA CYS A 772 13.01 -16.24 18.55
C CYS A 772 14.25 -15.61 19.17
N GLY A 773 14.39 -14.28 19.17
CA GLY A 773 15.58 -13.57 19.65
C GLY A 773 16.51 -13.08 18.54
N PRO A 774 17.18 -13.95 17.75
CA PRO A 774 18.04 -13.51 16.65
C PRO A 774 17.21 -13.06 15.44
N LEU A 775 17.87 -12.46 14.45
CA LEU A 775 17.28 -12.16 13.15
C LEU A 775 17.10 -13.44 12.31
N PRO A 776 16.06 -13.53 11.44
CA PRO A 776 15.80 -14.74 10.66
C PRO A 776 16.77 -14.96 9.50
N PHE A 777 17.43 -13.89 9.04
CA PHE A 777 18.38 -13.92 7.93
C PHE A 777 19.60 -13.07 8.27
N GLY A 778 20.80 -13.56 7.96
CA GLY A 778 22.05 -12.80 8.11
C GLY A 778 22.36 -12.36 9.55
N ASN A 779 21.90 -13.09 10.57
CA ASN A 779 22.06 -12.70 11.98
C ASN A 779 23.53 -12.48 12.36
N ASP A 780 24.41 -13.38 11.92
CA ASP A 780 25.84 -13.35 12.23
C ASP A 780 26.68 -12.75 11.07
N ALA A 781 26.01 -12.24 10.04
CA ALA A 781 26.67 -11.72 8.85
C ALA A 781 26.98 -10.23 9.02
N GLU A 782 28.26 -9.87 8.91
CA GLU A 782 28.71 -8.48 8.90
C GLU A 782 28.65 -7.87 7.48
N ASP A 783 28.85 -8.69 6.44
CA ASP A 783 28.78 -8.26 5.05
C ASP A 783 27.33 -8.20 4.55
N GLN A 784 26.93 -7.04 4.04
CA GLN A 784 25.62 -6.82 3.42
C GLN A 784 25.31 -7.77 2.27
N ILE A 785 26.31 -8.24 1.50
CA ILE A 785 26.07 -9.25 0.44
C ILE A 785 25.52 -10.53 1.06
N GLU A 786 26.11 -10.98 2.16
CA GLU A 786 25.73 -12.22 2.80
C GLU A 786 24.32 -12.12 3.39
N ILE A 787 24.01 -10.98 4.01
CA ILE A 787 22.65 -10.66 4.47
C ILE A 787 21.66 -10.71 3.30
N PHE A 788 21.94 -10.02 2.19
CA PHE A 788 21.08 -10.02 1.01
C PHE A 788 20.94 -11.41 0.37
N ARG A 789 22.03 -12.18 0.30
CA ARG A 789 22.01 -13.57 -0.20
C ARG A 789 21.06 -14.43 0.63
N ASP A 790 21.15 -14.33 1.95
CA ASP A 790 20.33 -15.09 2.88
C ASP A 790 18.86 -14.65 2.82
N ILE A 791 18.58 -13.35 2.70
CA ILE A 791 17.23 -12.84 2.45
C ILE A 791 16.65 -13.41 1.14
N LEU A 792 17.42 -13.41 0.05
CA LEU A 792 16.94 -13.83 -1.27
C LEU A 792 16.78 -15.35 -1.41
N THR A 793 17.66 -16.14 -0.79
CA THR A 793 17.76 -17.59 -1.05
C THR A 793 17.88 -18.47 0.19
N GLY A 794 18.13 -17.88 1.35
CA GLY A 794 18.31 -18.58 2.62
C GLY A 794 17.10 -19.39 3.07
N GLU A 795 17.35 -20.39 3.90
CA GLU A 795 16.30 -21.19 4.50
C GLU A 795 15.81 -20.56 5.81
N LEU A 796 14.52 -20.26 5.90
CA LEU A 796 13.92 -19.78 7.14
C LEU A 796 13.81 -20.93 8.15
N LYS A 797 14.57 -20.84 9.24
CA LYS A 797 14.62 -21.84 10.33
C LYS A 797 13.98 -21.29 11.59
N PHE A 798 13.52 -22.18 12.45
CA PHE A 798 12.95 -21.82 13.76
C PHE A 798 13.68 -22.61 14.85
N PRO A 799 14.04 -21.98 15.97
CA PRO A 799 14.61 -22.69 17.11
C PRO A 799 13.62 -23.72 17.69
N ASN A 800 14.14 -24.82 18.24
CA ASN A 800 13.32 -25.92 18.78
C ASN A 800 12.44 -25.52 19.97
N TYR A 801 12.76 -24.43 20.67
CA TYR A 801 11.97 -23.92 21.79
C TYR A 801 10.72 -23.14 21.33
N ILE A 802 10.57 -22.85 20.04
CA ILE A 802 9.36 -22.23 19.49
C ILE A 802 8.34 -23.33 19.18
N THR A 803 7.30 -23.39 20.01
CA THR A 803 6.26 -24.43 19.94
C THR A 803 4.92 -23.91 19.42
N ASP A 804 4.73 -22.60 19.33
CA ASP A 804 3.50 -21.99 18.81
C ASP A 804 3.44 -22.12 17.27
N HIS A 805 2.62 -23.07 16.81
CA HIS A 805 2.41 -23.31 15.38
C HIS A 805 1.74 -22.15 14.65
N ASP A 806 0.89 -21.37 15.32
CA ASP A 806 0.23 -20.21 14.72
C ASP A 806 1.23 -19.07 14.52
N ALA A 807 2.16 -18.88 15.47
CA ALA A 807 3.25 -17.92 15.32
C ALA A 807 4.18 -18.28 14.16
N ILE A 808 4.61 -19.55 14.09
CA ILE A 808 5.44 -20.06 12.99
C ILE A 808 4.72 -19.89 11.65
N ASN A 809 3.42 -20.20 11.58
CA ASN A 809 2.62 -20.05 10.36
C ASN A 809 2.56 -18.57 9.92
N LEU A 810 2.29 -17.66 10.86
CA LEU A 810 2.21 -16.23 10.57
C LEU A 810 3.55 -15.68 10.05
N ILE A 811 4.67 -16.01 10.72
CA ILE A 811 6.01 -15.59 10.28
C ILE A 811 6.30 -16.11 8.87
N LYS A 812 6.04 -17.39 8.58
CA LYS A 812 6.25 -17.96 7.24
C LYS A 812 5.43 -17.23 6.17
N ARG A 813 4.22 -16.79 6.52
CA ARG A 813 3.34 -16.05 5.59
C ARG A 813 3.74 -14.58 5.41
N PHE A 814 4.31 -13.93 6.43
CA PHE A 814 4.92 -12.60 6.30
C PHE A 814 6.23 -12.66 5.50
N LEU A 815 7.10 -13.62 5.81
CA LEU A 815 8.38 -13.84 5.15
C LEU A 815 8.25 -14.65 3.84
N CYS A 816 7.08 -14.55 3.18
CA CYS A 816 6.92 -15.02 1.83
C CYS A 816 7.64 -14.08 0.87
N ARG A 817 8.59 -14.62 0.09
CA ARG A 817 9.43 -13.85 -0.83
C ARG A 817 8.66 -13.28 -2.02
N VAL A 818 7.53 -13.89 -2.39
CA VAL A 818 6.66 -13.41 -3.48
C VAL A 818 5.60 -12.49 -2.87
N PRO A 819 5.67 -11.16 -3.11
CA PRO A 819 4.78 -10.20 -2.45
C PRO A 819 3.30 -10.46 -2.72
N GLU A 820 2.96 -10.93 -3.92
CA GLU A 820 1.57 -11.11 -4.37
C GLU A 820 0.82 -12.21 -3.60
N VAL A 821 1.53 -13.13 -2.94
CA VAL A 821 0.94 -14.20 -2.10
C VAL A 821 1.33 -14.10 -0.63
N ARG A 822 2.01 -13.02 -0.24
CA ARG A 822 2.33 -12.69 1.16
C ARG A 822 1.03 -12.37 1.91
N ILE A 823 0.87 -12.82 3.16
CA ILE A 823 -0.33 -12.45 3.94
C ILE A 823 -0.45 -10.92 4.00
N GLY A 824 -1.66 -10.39 3.83
CA GLY A 824 -1.89 -8.95 3.69
C GLY A 824 -1.83 -8.41 2.26
N SER A 825 -1.44 -9.22 1.26
CA SER A 825 -1.44 -8.82 -0.15
C SER A 825 -2.77 -9.05 -0.88
N SER A 826 -3.66 -9.86 -0.31
CA SER A 826 -4.93 -10.21 -0.94
C SER A 826 -5.90 -9.02 -0.91
N ILE A 827 -7.07 -9.19 -1.55
CA ILE A 827 -8.12 -8.16 -1.57
C ILE A 827 -8.64 -7.81 -0.17
N ASN A 828 -8.46 -8.71 0.81
CA ASN A 828 -8.82 -8.47 2.21
C ASN A 828 -7.76 -7.64 2.95
N GLY A 829 -6.56 -7.50 2.40
CA GLY A 829 -5.46 -6.73 2.99
C GLY A 829 -5.18 -7.12 4.45
N TYR A 830 -5.13 -6.13 5.31
CA TYR A 830 -4.87 -6.28 6.75
C TYR A 830 -5.87 -7.19 7.48
N LYS A 831 -7.09 -7.39 6.96
CA LYS A 831 -8.05 -8.32 7.56
C LYS A 831 -7.51 -9.74 7.62
N ASP A 832 -6.79 -10.20 6.59
CA ASP A 832 -6.17 -11.54 6.60
C ASP A 832 -5.15 -11.70 7.75
N ILE A 833 -4.47 -10.60 8.12
CA ILE A 833 -3.50 -10.57 9.22
C ILE A 833 -4.25 -10.59 10.56
N LYS A 834 -5.25 -9.72 10.72
CA LYS A 834 -6.03 -9.56 11.96
C LYS A 834 -6.86 -10.81 12.30
N ASP A 835 -7.36 -11.50 11.28
CA ASP A 835 -8.15 -12.74 11.42
C ASP A 835 -7.25 -14.00 11.53
N HIS A 836 -5.93 -13.85 11.45
CA HIS A 836 -5.01 -14.98 11.56
C HIS A 836 -5.19 -15.70 12.92
N PRO A 837 -5.15 -17.05 12.98
CA PRO A 837 -5.28 -17.79 14.25
C PRO A 837 -4.39 -17.31 15.40
N TYR A 838 -3.20 -16.81 15.05
CA TYR A 838 -2.28 -16.20 16.01
C TYR A 838 -2.92 -15.04 16.79
N PHE A 839 -3.83 -14.25 16.21
CA PHE A 839 -4.55 -13.14 16.85
C PHE A 839 -5.98 -13.48 17.27
N ARG A 840 -6.38 -14.77 17.28
CA ARG A 840 -7.77 -15.19 17.61
C ARG A 840 -8.27 -14.67 18.97
N ASP A 841 -7.37 -14.57 19.93
CA ASP A 841 -7.60 -14.14 21.30
C ASP A 841 -7.20 -12.67 21.56
N PHE A 842 -6.92 -11.91 20.49
CA PHE A 842 -6.47 -10.52 20.59
C PHE A 842 -7.60 -9.53 20.28
N ASP A 843 -7.77 -8.52 21.13
CA ASP A 843 -8.81 -7.51 21.00
C ASP A 843 -8.25 -6.21 20.40
N TRP A 844 -8.44 -6.06 19.09
CA TRP A 844 -7.98 -4.89 18.32
C TRP A 844 -8.66 -3.58 18.75
N ASP A 845 -9.91 -3.63 19.19
CA ASP A 845 -10.66 -2.45 19.65
C ASP A 845 -10.07 -1.96 20.98
N LYS A 846 -9.75 -2.87 21.89
CA LYS A 846 -9.07 -2.53 23.15
C LYS A 846 -7.66 -2.00 22.93
N LEU A 847 -6.93 -2.52 21.94
CA LEU A 847 -5.62 -1.99 21.60
C LEU A 847 -5.72 -0.52 21.16
N ALA A 848 -6.60 -0.21 20.21
CA ALA A 848 -6.79 1.15 19.69
C ALA A 848 -7.31 2.12 20.78
N SER A 849 -8.17 1.64 21.67
CA SER A 849 -8.76 2.41 22.76
C SER A 849 -7.89 2.53 24.02
N ARG A 850 -6.64 2.06 23.97
CA ARG A 850 -5.69 2.08 25.09
C ARG A 850 -6.18 1.30 26.33
N ALA A 851 -6.99 0.27 26.12
CA ALA A 851 -7.62 -0.55 27.18
C ALA A 851 -6.94 -1.91 27.38
N LEU A 852 -5.79 -2.15 26.74
CA LEU A 852 -4.97 -3.35 26.98
C LEU A 852 -3.81 -3.00 27.91
N ASP A 853 -3.47 -3.93 28.80
CA ASP A 853 -2.27 -3.78 29.63
C ASP A 853 -1.01 -3.94 28.76
N PRO A 854 -0.12 -2.93 28.72
CA PRO A 854 1.11 -3.00 27.94
C PRO A 854 2.12 -3.99 28.56
N PRO A 855 2.99 -4.63 27.75
CA PRO A 855 4.02 -5.55 28.26
C PRO A 855 5.04 -4.91 29.20
N LEU A 856 5.34 -3.62 28.99
CA LEU A 856 6.29 -2.86 29.77
C LEU A 856 5.77 -1.42 29.94
N ILE A 857 5.61 -1.00 31.19
CA ILE A 857 5.35 0.41 31.54
C ILE A 857 6.70 1.00 31.98
N PRO A 858 7.19 2.08 31.34
CA PRO A 858 8.45 2.72 31.72
C PRO A 858 8.44 3.27 33.15
N GLU A 859 9.51 3.00 33.90
CA GLU A 859 9.73 3.60 35.23
C GLU A 859 10.37 4.98 35.07
N GLY A 860 9.55 6.01 34.84
CA GLY A 860 10.01 7.38 34.62
C GLY A 860 10.42 7.66 33.18
N GLU A 861 11.22 8.71 32.98
CA GLU A 861 11.67 9.14 31.65
C GLU A 861 12.97 8.42 31.28
N ASN A 862 12.97 7.79 30.10
CA ASN A 862 14.13 7.11 29.53
C ASN A 862 14.42 7.68 28.14
N TYR A 863 15.67 8.09 27.92
CA TYR A 863 16.15 8.69 26.68
C TYR A 863 17.45 8.02 26.25
N ASN A 864 17.69 7.95 24.94
CA ASN A 864 18.92 7.41 24.40
C ASN A 864 20.07 8.44 24.54
N ASN A 865 20.73 8.42 25.70
CA ASN A 865 21.81 9.36 26.05
C ASN A 865 23.22 8.83 25.71
N GLU A 866 23.35 7.60 25.21
CA GLU A 866 24.64 6.89 25.11
C GLU A 866 25.32 6.96 23.73
N VAL A 867 24.80 7.71 22.77
CA VAL A 867 25.49 7.88 21.47
C VAL A 867 26.42 9.09 21.53
N GLU A 868 27.72 8.83 21.72
CA GLU A 868 28.79 9.83 21.57
C GLU A 868 28.59 10.63 20.27
N GLU A 869 28.83 11.95 20.31
CA GLU A 869 28.87 12.79 19.12
C GLU A 869 29.81 12.14 18.09
N GLN A 870 29.26 11.50 17.06
CA GLN A 870 30.01 11.26 15.83
C GLN A 870 30.21 12.63 15.17
N VAL A 871 31.23 13.34 15.62
CA VAL A 871 31.80 14.47 14.91
C VAL A 871 32.20 13.92 13.55
N LEU A 872 31.47 14.32 12.50
CA LEU A 872 31.95 14.17 11.13
C LEU A 872 33.24 15.01 11.03
N GLU A 873 34.38 14.40 11.34
CA GLU A 873 35.71 14.95 11.08
C GLU A 873 35.94 14.95 9.56
N SER A 874 35.38 15.94 8.89
CA SER A 874 35.91 16.65 7.71
C SER A 874 34.77 17.42 7.06
N ASP A 875 34.88 18.75 7.09
CA ASP A 875 34.10 19.63 6.22
C ASP A 875 34.38 19.23 4.76
N PRO A 876 33.39 18.77 3.97
CA PRO A 876 33.55 18.73 2.53
C PRO A 876 33.60 20.18 2.06
N GLU A 877 34.69 20.59 1.38
CA GLU A 877 34.81 21.92 0.80
C GLU A 877 33.56 22.27 -0.03
N ALA A 878 32.80 23.25 0.46
CA ALA A 878 31.54 23.66 -0.13
C ALA A 878 31.80 24.35 -1.47
N GLY A 879 31.45 23.69 -2.58
CA GLY A 879 31.21 24.37 -3.84
C GLY A 879 30.03 25.33 -3.68
N THR A 880 30.27 26.62 -3.85
CA THR A 880 29.23 27.66 -3.88
C THR A 880 28.39 27.50 -5.15
N GLU A 881 27.24 26.82 -5.05
CA GLU A 881 26.22 26.79 -6.10
C GLU A 881 24.85 27.22 -5.54
N ASP A 882 24.31 28.28 -6.16
CA ASP A 882 22.97 28.88 -6.16
C ASP A 882 21.98 28.57 -5.01
N THR A 883 21.68 29.60 -4.23
CA THR A 883 20.63 29.63 -3.18
C THR A 883 19.25 30.05 -3.71
N SER A 884 18.87 29.70 -4.95
CA SER A 884 17.61 30.18 -5.55
C SER A 884 16.47 29.16 -5.61
N ASP A 885 16.59 27.97 -5.03
CA ASP A 885 15.48 27.00 -5.01
C ASP A 885 14.64 27.13 -3.72
N ASP A 886 13.41 27.60 -3.88
CA ASP A 886 12.36 27.85 -2.87
C ASP A 886 11.77 26.55 -2.25
N TRP A 887 12.59 25.51 -2.05
CA TRP A 887 12.11 24.20 -1.58
C TRP A 887 11.71 24.20 -0.10
N GLU A 888 12.17 25.21 0.66
CA GLU A 888 11.94 25.36 2.09
C GLU A 888 10.74 26.27 2.43
N GLN A 889 9.99 26.78 1.44
CA GLN A 889 8.89 27.72 1.67
C GLN A 889 7.86 27.21 2.68
N ASP A 890 7.63 25.89 2.68
CA ASP A 890 6.63 25.20 3.48
C ASP A 890 7.07 24.90 4.94
N PHE A 891 8.29 25.31 5.35
CA PHE A 891 8.89 25.05 6.67
C PHE A 891 8.75 26.19 7.67
#